data_AF-A0A9P0PUU1-F1
#
_entry.id   AF-A0A9P0PUU1-F1
#
_cell.length_a   1.000
_cell.length_b   1.000
_cell.length_c   1.000
_cell.angle_alpha   90.00
_cell.angle_beta   90.00
_cell.angle_gamma   90.00
#
_symmetry.space_group_name_H-M   'P 1'
#
loop_
_entity.id
_entity.type
_entity.pdbx_description
1 polymer ?
#
loop_
_entity_poly.entity_id
_entity_poly.type
_entity_poly.pdbx_seq_one_letter_code
_entity_poly.pdbx_strand_id
1 'polypeptide(L)'
;MTGLRIMGKVVSRNLDLSSNEYCLKFSGPESISLNDPFWNTFLAFNIVPPTTVNDQLALESRLEPLCQELLKNNLATGNFGSLIQVFIVKSIELLSATDTDANLFNWQLFNTIFTIRCILKFLTEVTTEEQLLKHIEHNGNGSTLETFIGTLIGIIVDIPVNHSTYLIHLEAVTCLLVLLSVQYHSGMRSDQSLIYKLMMKGKHAIHAPVLIKCLLINFINQEKMPLGFGGSHGHSIVLGLASDLWSMLTFSKKSSEDEENPNLSSFQETPLAVQSLLLTLVLVHHWTTLSNPYRSSLFSCLDSQANHPVPETKASLLFKIGYNQLYTILCKKASGDATTLLLYLLLHRNPTFKTYLLSRADLDHLIIPILKTLYNAPSSNSHHIYMSLIILLILSEDYSFNKMVHEVKIKNVTWYTERALVEISLGGLLILVVIRTIQYNMLKMRDKYLHTNCLAALANMSSQFRELHPYVSQRLISLFETLAKRYHRLVLRMKTEKNQKGEEVAVTVDQNGGDLEQDLQVIEEVLRMVLEILNSCLSMQLSNNPNLIYTLLYNKHLFEQFKDNVVFHDIIHNIDIIIKYFSQLLAEKSQQHEVDAHQVLMTIQQGARNWPKERLTKFPELKFKYVEEDQPEDFFIPYVWALVSQQSVLNWTNDSTPILSVC
;
A
#
# COMPACT_ATOMS: atom_id res chain seq x y z
N MET A 1 32.60 -11.78 -50.69
CA MET A 1 31.74 -12.91 -50.28
C MET A 1 32.60 -13.92 -49.54
N THR A 2 32.64 -13.84 -48.21
CA THR A 2 32.94 -14.94 -47.27
C THR A 2 32.97 -14.38 -45.84
N GLY A 3 32.11 -14.92 -44.97
CA GLY A 3 32.51 -15.19 -43.59
C GLY A 3 32.20 -14.19 -42.47
N LEU A 4 31.00 -13.64 -42.38
CA LEU A 4 30.44 -13.25 -41.07
C LEU A 4 29.42 -14.32 -40.63
N ARG A 5 29.93 -15.42 -40.05
CA ARG A 5 29.08 -16.36 -39.33
C ARG A 5 28.68 -15.66 -38.02
N ILE A 6 27.42 -15.27 -37.92
CA ILE A 6 26.76 -14.85 -36.69
C ILE A 6 26.88 -16.03 -35.71
N MET A 7 27.90 -16.00 -34.84
CA MET A 7 28.05 -16.92 -33.71
C MET A 7 27.30 -16.35 -32.52
N GLY A 8 25.99 -16.61 -32.52
CA GLY A 8 25.18 -16.67 -31.31
C GLY A 8 24.24 -17.84 -31.52
N LYS A 9 24.49 -18.99 -30.86
CA LYS A 9 23.44 -20.02 -30.79
C LYS A 9 22.30 -19.37 -30.01
N VAL A 10 21.28 -18.94 -30.74
CA VAL A 10 20.04 -18.37 -30.22
C VAL A 10 19.52 -19.32 -29.16
N VAL A 11 19.48 -18.91 -27.88
CA VAL A 11 18.66 -19.59 -26.88
C VAL A 11 17.22 -19.26 -27.25
N SER A 12 16.67 -20.00 -28.22
CA SER A 12 15.28 -19.87 -28.64
C SER A 12 14.39 -20.30 -27.47
N ARG A 13 13.13 -19.83 -27.41
CA ARG A 13 12.13 -20.28 -26.43
C ARG A 13 12.02 -21.82 -26.32
N ASN A 14 12.47 -22.55 -27.34
CA ASN A 14 12.38 -24.00 -27.49
C ASN A 14 13.70 -24.77 -27.28
N LEU A 15 14.78 -24.10 -26.84
CA LEU A 15 16.06 -24.80 -26.57
C LEU A 15 16.06 -25.35 -25.15
N ASP A 16 16.31 -26.65 -25.02
CA ASP A 16 16.50 -27.31 -23.74
C ASP A 16 17.81 -26.82 -23.10
N LEU A 17 17.68 -25.95 -22.10
CA LEU A 17 18.82 -25.38 -21.37
C LEU A 17 19.66 -26.46 -20.70
N SER A 18 19.05 -27.59 -20.31
CA SER A 18 19.76 -28.72 -19.69
C SER A 18 20.73 -29.42 -20.64
N SER A 19 20.57 -29.23 -21.95
CA SER A 19 21.47 -29.77 -22.99
C SER A 19 22.54 -28.78 -23.46
N ASN A 20 22.54 -27.54 -22.94
CA ASN A 20 23.47 -26.50 -23.38
C ASN A 20 24.87 -26.74 -22.79
N GLU A 21 25.87 -26.94 -23.65
CA GLU A 21 27.26 -27.20 -23.27
C GLU A 21 27.85 -26.16 -22.31
N TYR A 22 27.53 -24.87 -22.48
CA TYR A 22 28.05 -23.81 -21.60
C TYR A 22 27.35 -23.82 -20.24
N CYS A 23 26.04 -24.07 -20.20
CA CYS A 23 25.30 -24.23 -18.95
C CYS A 23 25.79 -25.45 -18.17
N LEU A 24 25.99 -26.58 -18.85
CA LEU A 24 26.52 -27.82 -18.27
C LEU A 24 27.95 -27.64 -17.76
N LYS A 25 28.80 -26.91 -18.50
CA LYS A 25 30.16 -26.58 -18.05
C LYS A 25 30.14 -25.68 -16.81
N PHE A 26 29.24 -24.69 -16.76
CA PHE A 26 29.10 -23.80 -15.61
C PHE A 26 28.63 -24.52 -14.34
N SER A 27 27.64 -25.43 -14.45
CA SER A 27 27.14 -26.23 -13.33
C SER A 27 27.98 -27.48 -13.02
N GLY A 28 28.95 -27.80 -13.88
CA GLY A 28 29.75 -29.02 -13.82
C GLY A 28 30.84 -29.01 -12.74
N PRO A 29 31.69 -30.06 -12.71
CA PRO A 29 32.70 -30.27 -11.67
C PRO A 29 34.01 -29.51 -11.91
N GLU A 30 34.14 -28.75 -13.00
CA GLU A 30 35.34 -28.00 -13.34
C GLU A 30 35.24 -26.53 -12.90
N SER A 31 36.30 -26.01 -12.29
CA SER A 31 36.43 -24.59 -11.96
C SER A 31 36.68 -23.75 -13.20
N ILE A 32 35.99 -22.62 -13.30
CA ILE A 32 36.14 -21.65 -14.39
C ILE A 32 36.90 -20.43 -13.88
N SER A 33 38.02 -20.08 -14.52
CA SER A 33 38.82 -18.92 -14.13
C SER A 33 38.11 -17.60 -14.45
N LEU A 34 38.37 -16.55 -13.65
CA LEU A 34 37.81 -15.21 -13.86
C LEU A 34 38.11 -14.63 -15.25
N ASN A 35 39.31 -14.90 -15.79
CA ASN A 35 39.76 -14.37 -17.08
C ASN A 35 39.48 -15.33 -18.25
N ASP A 36 38.70 -16.39 -18.04
CA ASP A 36 38.42 -17.38 -19.08
C ASP A 36 37.52 -16.78 -20.19
N PRO A 37 37.87 -16.92 -21.48
CA PRO A 37 37.02 -16.53 -22.60
C PRO A 37 35.62 -17.17 -22.59
N PHE A 38 35.42 -18.24 -21.81
CA PHE A 38 34.14 -18.85 -21.50
C PHE A 38 33.06 -17.81 -21.19
N TRP A 39 33.34 -16.83 -20.33
CA TRP A 39 32.35 -15.84 -19.89
C TRP A 39 31.75 -15.05 -21.05
N ASN A 40 32.56 -14.71 -22.05
CA ASN A 40 32.10 -13.96 -23.23
C ASN A 40 31.07 -14.76 -24.05
N THR A 41 31.20 -16.08 -24.08
CA THR A 41 30.29 -16.94 -24.84
C THR A 41 29.09 -17.37 -24.01
N PHE A 42 29.32 -17.71 -22.74
CA PHE A 42 28.26 -18.08 -21.79
C PHE A 42 27.25 -16.95 -21.59
N LEU A 43 27.73 -15.70 -21.48
CA LEU A 43 26.90 -14.51 -21.25
C LEU A 43 26.36 -13.87 -22.55
N ALA A 44 26.60 -14.48 -23.72
CA ALA A 44 26.12 -13.97 -25.01
C ALA A 44 24.75 -14.53 -25.42
N PHE A 45 23.87 -14.82 -24.45
CA PHE A 45 22.53 -15.34 -24.73
C PHE A 45 21.50 -14.24 -24.97
N ASN A 46 20.46 -14.56 -25.74
CA ASN A 46 19.31 -13.70 -25.94
C ASN A 46 18.12 -14.28 -25.19
N ILE A 47 17.61 -13.57 -24.19
CA ILE A 47 16.39 -13.94 -23.47
C ILE A 47 15.43 -12.76 -23.45
N VAL A 48 14.13 -13.05 -23.44
CA VAL A 48 13.12 -12.05 -23.09
C VAL A 48 12.90 -12.18 -21.58
N PRO A 49 13.13 -11.12 -20.78
CA PRO A 49 12.87 -11.16 -19.35
C PRO A 49 11.43 -11.59 -19.06
N PRO A 50 11.18 -12.41 -18.03
CA PRO A 50 9.84 -12.77 -17.62
C PRO A 50 8.98 -11.53 -17.35
N THR A 51 7.83 -11.45 -18.02
CA THR A 51 6.86 -10.34 -17.84
C THR A 51 5.66 -10.74 -17.00
N THR A 52 5.47 -12.04 -16.81
CA THR A 52 4.39 -12.63 -16.00
C THR A 52 4.97 -13.65 -15.02
N VAL A 53 4.21 -13.93 -13.97
CA VAL A 53 4.53 -15.01 -13.01
C VAL A 53 4.68 -16.36 -13.72
N ASN A 54 3.83 -16.64 -14.71
CA ASN A 54 3.90 -17.88 -15.49
C ASN A 54 5.21 -17.98 -16.30
N ASP A 55 5.66 -16.87 -16.89
CA ASP A 55 6.96 -16.83 -17.60
C ASP A 55 8.11 -17.12 -16.63
N GLN A 56 8.05 -16.57 -15.41
CA GLN A 56 9.07 -16.77 -14.39
C GLN A 56 9.08 -18.22 -13.90
N LEU A 57 7.92 -18.82 -13.62
CA LEU A 57 7.80 -20.24 -13.25
C LEU A 57 8.32 -21.17 -14.35
N ALA A 58 8.00 -20.89 -15.61
CA ALA A 58 8.50 -21.67 -16.74
C ALA A 58 10.02 -21.51 -16.93
N LEU A 59 10.59 -20.37 -16.58
CA LEU A 59 12.04 -20.19 -16.55
C LEU A 59 12.67 -21.00 -15.41
N GLU A 60 12.13 -20.92 -14.21
CA GLU A 60 12.63 -21.62 -13.02
C GLU A 60 12.63 -23.14 -13.24
N SER A 61 11.54 -23.71 -13.73
CA SER A 61 11.43 -25.14 -14.03
C SER A 61 12.50 -25.63 -15.03
N ARG A 62 12.88 -24.79 -16.00
CA ARG A 62 13.94 -25.12 -16.98
C ARG A 62 15.35 -24.99 -16.41
N LEU A 63 15.55 -24.12 -15.42
CA LEU A 63 16.84 -23.88 -14.78
C LEU A 63 17.09 -24.84 -13.62
N GLU A 64 16.03 -25.37 -12.99
CA GLU A 64 16.12 -26.21 -11.79
C GLU A 64 17.15 -27.36 -11.90
N PRO A 65 17.20 -28.18 -12.98
CA PRO A 65 18.20 -29.25 -13.07
C PRO A 65 19.65 -28.73 -13.05
N LEU A 66 19.92 -27.60 -13.70
CA LEU A 66 21.24 -26.97 -13.75
C LEU A 66 21.60 -26.35 -12.40
N CYS A 67 20.63 -25.72 -11.73
CA CYS A 67 20.79 -25.14 -10.41
C CYS A 67 21.05 -26.22 -9.34
N GLN A 68 20.37 -27.37 -9.42
CA GLN A 68 20.63 -28.53 -8.57
C GLN A 68 22.03 -29.10 -8.76
N GLU A 69 22.52 -29.15 -10.00
CA GLU A 69 23.88 -29.61 -10.29
C GLU A 69 24.94 -28.61 -9.82
N LEU A 70 24.69 -27.31 -10.04
CA LEU A 70 25.52 -26.23 -9.51
C LEU A 70 25.58 -26.28 -7.97
N LEU A 71 24.46 -26.51 -7.29
CA LEU A 71 24.42 -26.62 -5.83
C LEU A 71 25.38 -27.69 -5.30
N LYS A 72 25.46 -28.85 -5.97
CA LYS A 72 26.37 -29.94 -5.59
C LYS A 72 27.84 -29.57 -5.83
N ASN A 73 28.14 -28.97 -6.98
CA ASN A 73 29.52 -28.79 -7.44
C ASN A 73 30.15 -27.46 -7.00
N ASN A 74 29.36 -26.41 -6.76
CA ASN A 74 29.85 -25.05 -6.54
C ASN A 74 30.71 -24.89 -5.28
N LEU A 75 30.51 -25.73 -4.25
CA LEU A 75 31.39 -25.74 -3.06
C LEU A 75 32.80 -26.25 -3.35
N ALA A 76 33.02 -26.93 -4.48
CA ALA A 76 34.34 -27.33 -4.96
C ALA A 76 34.84 -26.44 -6.10
N THR A 77 33.95 -25.98 -6.99
CA THR A 77 34.35 -25.26 -8.20
C THR A 77 34.46 -23.76 -8.04
N GLY A 78 33.62 -23.13 -7.20
CA GLY A 78 33.56 -21.68 -7.04
C GLY A 78 32.99 -20.91 -8.24
N ASN A 79 32.31 -21.59 -9.16
CA ASN A 79 31.84 -20.98 -10.42
C ASN A 79 30.83 -19.85 -10.18
N PHE A 80 29.98 -19.95 -9.16
CA PHE A 80 29.03 -18.90 -8.83
C PHE A 80 29.71 -17.65 -8.25
N GLY A 81 30.64 -17.83 -7.30
CA GLY A 81 31.46 -16.72 -6.79
C GLY A 81 32.27 -16.05 -7.91
N SER A 82 32.79 -16.84 -8.86
CA SER A 82 33.49 -16.34 -10.04
C SER A 82 32.59 -15.50 -10.96
N LEU A 83 31.34 -15.93 -11.19
CA LEU A 83 30.35 -15.16 -11.94
C LEU A 83 30.04 -13.80 -11.27
N ILE A 84 29.91 -13.78 -9.93
CA ILE A 84 29.72 -12.54 -9.16
C ILE A 84 30.92 -11.60 -9.32
N GLN A 85 32.15 -12.13 -9.29
CA GLN A 85 33.35 -11.33 -9.50
C GLN A 85 33.45 -10.80 -10.93
N VAL A 86 33.05 -11.59 -11.94
CA VAL A 86 32.94 -11.12 -13.34
C VAL A 86 31.95 -9.96 -13.44
N PHE A 87 30.81 -10.05 -12.75
CA PHE A 87 29.84 -8.95 -12.66
C PHE A 87 30.44 -7.70 -12.00
N ILE A 88 31.15 -7.85 -10.88
CA ILE A 88 31.78 -6.73 -10.17
C ILE A 88 32.79 -6.02 -11.08
N VAL A 89 33.68 -6.78 -11.73
CA VAL A 89 34.69 -6.21 -12.65
C VAL A 89 34.03 -5.46 -13.81
N LYS A 90 33.05 -6.07 -14.49
CA LYS A 90 32.29 -5.40 -15.56
C LYS A 90 31.54 -4.17 -15.03
N SER A 91 30.98 -4.21 -13.84
CA SER A 91 30.24 -3.05 -13.29
C SER A 91 31.15 -1.86 -12.97
N ILE A 92 32.40 -2.10 -12.55
CA ILE A 92 33.39 -1.03 -12.34
C ILE A 92 33.69 -0.29 -13.64
N GLU A 93 33.78 -1.01 -14.77
CA GLU A 93 33.94 -0.40 -16.10
C GLU A 93 32.72 0.46 -16.45
N LEU A 94 31.49 0.01 -16.14
CA LEU A 94 30.29 0.82 -16.37
C LEU A 94 30.25 2.09 -15.51
N LEU A 95 30.58 1.96 -14.23
CA LEU A 95 30.58 3.08 -13.27
C LEU A 95 31.69 4.11 -13.56
N SER A 96 32.75 3.70 -14.27
CA SER A 96 33.85 4.59 -14.69
C SER A 96 33.69 5.11 -16.13
N ALA A 97 32.76 4.55 -16.91
CA ALA A 97 32.52 4.97 -18.28
C ALA A 97 31.85 6.35 -18.32
N THR A 98 32.38 7.25 -19.15
CA THR A 98 31.77 8.58 -19.41
C THR A 98 30.64 8.52 -20.44
N ASP A 99 30.58 7.44 -21.23
CA ASP A 99 29.56 7.19 -22.24
C ASP A 99 28.90 5.84 -21.97
N THR A 100 27.58 5.86 -21.79
CA THR A 100 26.78 4.67 -21.42
C THR A 100 26.19 3.95 -22.63
N ASP A 101 26.49 4.41 -23.86
CA ASP A 101 25.91 3.89 -25.10
C ASP A 101 26.59 2.61 -25.64
N ALA A 102 27.34 1.90 -24.79
CA ALA A 102 27.97 0.62 -25.12
C ALA A 102 26.95 -0.55 -25.10
N ASN A 103 26.06 -0.60 -26.10
CA ASN A 103 24.95 -1.56 -26.19
C ASN A 103 25.34 -3.03 -25.97
N LEU A 104 26.45 -3.49 -26.56
CA LEU A 104 26.92 -4.88 -26.40
C LEU A 104 27.37 -5.17 -24.96
N PHE A 105 28.00 -4.19 -24.32
CA PHE A 105 28.50 -4.30 -22.96
C PHE A 105 27.34 -4.27 -21.95
N ASN A 106 26.39 -3.35 -22.10
CA ASN A 106 25.19 -3.27 -21.27
C ASN A 106 24.36 -4.56 -21.36
N TRP A 107 24.27 -5.14 -22.56
CA TRP A 107 23.62 -6.43 -22.76
C TRP A 107 24.31 -7.58 -22.02
N GLN A 108 25.64 -7.69 -22.12
CA GLN A 108 26.37 -8.70 -21.37
C GLN A 108 26.26 -8.48 -19.85
N LEU A 109 26.28 -7.24 -19.39
CA LEU A 109 26.13 -6.93 -17.98
C LEU A 109 24.74 -7.33 -17.46
N PHE A 110 23.68 -6.99 -18.21
CA PHE A 110 22.32 -7.45 -17.97
C PHE A 110 22.24 -8.99 -17.88
N ASN A 111 22.81 -9.70 -18.85
CA ASN A 111 22.81 -11.16 -18.84
C ASN A 111 23.53 -11.72 -17.61
N THR A 112 24.63 -11.08 -17.20
CA THR A 112 25.39 -11.49 -16.01
C THR A 112 24.56 -11.36 -14.74
N ILE A 113 23.96 -10.19 -14.50
CA ILE A 113 23.14 -9.96 -13.31
C ILE A 113 21.86 -10.80 -13.33
N PHE A 114 21.25 -11.01 -14.50
CA PHE A 114 20.08 -11.87 -14.66
C PHE A 114 20.40 -13.33 -14.29
N THR A 115 21.53 -13.88 -14.75
CA THR A 115 21.99 -15.21 -14.36
C THR A 115 22.26 -15.30 -12.87
N ILE A 116 22.90 -14.28 -12.27
CA ILE A 116 23.13 -14.21 -10.83
C ILE A 116 21.80 -14.20 -10.06
N ARG A 117 20.82 -13.38 -10.48
CA ARG A 117 19.48 -13.33 -9.85
C ARG A 117 18.80 -14.69 -9.87
N CYS A 118 18.80 -15.39 -11.02
CA CYS A 118 18.18 -16.71 -11.12
C CYS A 118 18.82 -17.73 -10.16
N ILE A 119 20.15 -17.74 -10.05
CA ILE A 119 20.88 -18.63 -9.14
C ILE A 119 20.60 -18.24 -7.68
N LEU A 120 20.65 -16.94 -7.36
CA LEU A 120 20.36 -16.46 -6.01
C LEU A 120 18.96 -16.84 -5.58
N LYS A 121 17.95 -16.66 -6.43
CA LYS A 121 16.57 -17.02 -6.11
C LYS A 121 16.45 -18.50 -5.73
N PHE A 122 17.02 -19.37 -6.56
CA PHE A 122 17.04 -20.80 -6.27
C PHE A 122 17.76 -21.11 -4.94
N LEU A 123 18.96 -20.57 -4.73
CA LEU A 123 19.75 -20.83 -3.52
C LEU A 123 19.06 -20.29 -2.26
N THR A 124 18.40 -19.13 -2.32
CA THR A 124 17.64 -18.58 -1.18
C THR A 124 16.45 -19.43 -0.79
N GLU A 125 15.87 -20.17 -1.74
CA GLU A 125 14.72 -21.07 -1.50
C GLU A 125 15.14 -22.43 -0.94
N VAL A 126 16.32 -22.95 -1.34
CA VAL A 126 16.73 -24.33 -1.02
C VAL A 126 17.84 -24.44 0.03
N THR A 127 18.49 -23.34 0.40
CA THR A 127 19.62 -23.33 1.36
C THR A 127 19.39 -22.39 2.53
N THR A 128 20.09 -22.61 3.65
CA THR A 128 20.13 -21.65 4.75
C THR A 128 21.01 -20.45 4.40
N GLU A 129 20.83 -19.32 5.09
CA GLU A 129 21.69 -18.13 4.89
C GLU A 129 23.19 -18.47 5.03
N GLU A 130 23.56 -19.31 6.00
CA GLU A 130 24.95 -19.73 6.18
C GLU A 130 25.49 -20.53 4.98
N GLN A 131 24.67 -21.41 4.39
CA GLN A 131 25.04 -22.20 3.21
C GLN A 131 25.12 -21.31 1.97
N LEU A 132 24.16 -20.40 1.79
CA LEU A 132 24.18 -19.39 0.72
C LEU A 132 25.49 -18.59 0.75
N LEU A 133 25.93 -18.15 1.92
CA LEU A 133 27.20 -17.44 2.09
C LEU A 133 28.40 -18.30 1.67
N LYS A 134 28.43 -19.59 2.01
CA LYS A 134 29.51 -20.51 1.58
C LYS A 134 29.57 -20.66 0.06
N HIS A 135 28.44 -20.65 -0.63
CA HIS A 135 28.39 -20.70 -2.09
C HIS A 135 28.87 -19.40 -2.76
N ILE A 136 28.66 -18.25 -2.13
CA ILE A 136 29.08 -16.94 -2.64
C ILE A 136 30.57 -16.69 -2.36
N GLU A 137 31.03 -17.02 -1.15
CA GLU A 137 32.38 -16.69 -0.65
C GLU A 137 33.42 -17.79 -0.92
N HIS A 138 33.11 -18.80 -1.75
CA HIS A 138 34.05 -19.89 -2.04
C HIS A 138 35.41 -19.34 -2.53
N ASN A 139 36.49 -19.62 -1.77
CA ASN A 139 37.86 -19.08 -1.96
C ASN A 139 37.98 -17.54 -1.95
N GLY A 140 36.92 -16.82 -1.55
CA GLY A 140 36.92 -15.38 -1.40
C GLY A 140 37.49 -14.91 -0.06
N ASN A 141 37.81 -13.62 0.03
CA ASN A 141 38.30 -13.00 1.27
C ASN A 141 37.17 -12.75 2.30
N GLY A 142 35.97 -13.29 2.08
CA GLY A 142 34.78 -13.05 2.90
C GLY A 142 34.08 -11.70 2.64
N SER A 143 34.39 -11.04 1.53
CA SER A 143 33.87 -9.71 1.17
C SER A 143 33.15 -9.68 -0.19
N THR A 144 32.95 -10.83 -0.83
CA THR A 144 32.35 -10.91 -2.17
C THR A 144 30.90 -10.45 -2.16
N LEU A 145 30.10 -10.94 -1.20
CA LEU A 145 28.71 -10.54 -1.03
C LEU A 145 28.58 -9.05 -0.73
N GLU A 146 29.41 -8.53 0.18
CA GLU A 146 29.38 -7.11 0.54
C GLU A 146 29.74 -6.23 -0.68
N THR A 147 30.75 -6.62 -1.45
CA THR A 147 31.12 -5.90 -2.68
C THR A 147 30.04 -6.01 -3.76
N PHE A 148 29.40 -7.17 -3.89
CA PHE A 148 28.28 -7.39 -4.80
C PHE A 148 27.09 -6.48 -4.46
N ILE A 149 26.66 -6.46 -3.20
CA ILE A 149 25.60 -5.56 -2.71
C ILE A 149 25.97 -4.09 -2.98
N GLY A 150 27.21 -3.70 -2.70
CA GLY A 150 27.70 -2.35 -3.00
C GLY A 150 27.63 -2.00 -4.48
N THR A 151 27.94 -2.96 -5.35
CA THR A 151 27.89 -2.79 -6.80
C THR A 151 26.45 -2.65 -7.29
N LEU A 152 25.50 -3.44 -6.76
CA LEU A 152 24.07 -3.32 -7.07
C LEU A 152 23.53 -1.94 -6.66
N ILE A 153 23.89 -1.47 -5.45
CA ILE A 153 23.52 -0.13 -4.97
C ILE A 153 24.15 0.95 -5.84
N GLY A 154 25.43 0.81 -6.20
CA GLY A 154 26.16 1.70 -7.10
C GLY A 154 25.47 1.86 -8.45
N ILE A 155 25.03 0.75 -9.06
CA ILE A 155 24.25 0.78 -10.30
C ILE A 155 22.97 1.61 -10.12
N ILE A 156 22.21 1.41 -9.04
CA ILE A 156 20.93 2.11 -8.84
C ILE A 156 21.15 3.61 -8.58
N VAL A 157 22.26 3.98 -7.95
CA VAL A 157 22.46 5.32 -7.40
C VAL A 157 23.35 6.22 -8.27
N ASP A 158 24.32 5.65 -8.97
CA ASP A 158 25.34 6.38 -9.74
C ASP A 158 25.07 6.34 -11.25
N ILE A 159 24.31 5.35 -11.75
CA ILE A 159 24.02 5.20 -13.18
C ILE A 159 22.65 5.82 -13.50
N PRO A 160 22.53 6.64 -14.57
CA PRO A 160 21.25 7.17 -14.99
C PRO A 160 20.38 6.09 -15.64
N VAL A 161 19.07 6.11 -15.32
CA VAL A 161 18.08 5.28 -16.00
C VAL A 161 17.81 5.86 -17.39
N ASN A 162 18.08 5.05 -18.41
CA ASN A 162 17.76 5.34 -19.81
C ASN A 162 17.40 4.02 -20.53
N HIS A 163 17.11 4.07 -21.83
CA HIS A 163 16.71 2.87 -22.57
C HIS A 163 17.74 1.73 -22.55
N SER A 164 19.04 2.02 -22.54
CA SER A 164 20.11 1.00 -22.58
C SER A 164 20.45 0.45 -21.19
N THR A 165 20.19 1.20 -20.11
CA THR A 165 20.44 0.80 -18.72
C THR A 165 19.20 0.30 -17.99
N TYR A 166 17.99 0.52 -18.51
CA TYR A 166 16.71 0.19 -17.85
C TYR A 166 16.65 -1.23 -17.28
N LEU A 167 17.02 -2.24 -18.08
CA LEU A 167 16.99 -3.63 -17.64
C LEU A 167 18.07 -3.96 -16.60
N ILE A 168 19.21 -3.27 -16.65
CA ILE A 168 20.26 -3.42 -15.64
C ILE A 168 19.75 -2.89 -14.29
N HIS A 169 19.07 -1.73 -14.28
CA HIS A 169 18.40 -1.22 -13.09
C HIS A 169 17.31 -2.16 -12.59
N LEU A 170 16.46 -2.68 -13.49
CA LEU A 170 15.40 -3.61 -13.13
C LEU A 170 15.96 -4.87 -12.46
N GLU A 171 17.00 -5.48 -13.03
CA GLU A 171 17.65 -6.65 -12.45
C GLU A 171 18.41 -6.31 -11.16
N ALA A 172 19.01 -5.12 -11.04
CA ALA A 172 19.67 -4.70 -9.80
C ALA A 172 18.69 -4.58 -8.64
N VAL A 173 17.55 -3.92 -8.86
CA VAL A 173 16.47 -3.80 -7.87
C VAL A 173 15.90 -5.19 -7.54
N THR A 174 15.65 -6.02 -8.56
CA THR A 174 15.09 -7.36 -8.37
C THR A 174 16.06 -8.29 -7.64
N CYS A 175 17.36 -8.19 -7.90
CA CYS A 175 18.40 -8.97 -7.24
C CYS A 175 18.54 -8.59 -5.75
N LEU A 176 18.46 -7.30 -5.41
CA LEU A 176 18.39 -6.86 -4.01
C LEU A 176 17.13 -7.39 -3.30
N LEU A 177 15.97 -7.38 -3.98
CA LEU A 177 14.75 -8.00 -3.45
C LEU A 177 14.92 -9.49 -3.16
N VAL A 178 15.56 -10.23 -4.07
CA VAL A 178 15.86 -11.66 -3.89
C VAL A 178 16.82 -11.89 -2.72
N LEU A 179 17.87 -11.10 -2.56
CA LEU A 179 18.77 -11.22 -1.41
C LEU A 179 18.03 -10.99 -0.09
N LEU A 180 17.11 -10.02 -0.05
CA LEU A 180 16.35 -9.68 1.14
C LEU A 180 15.25 -10.71 1.47
N SER A 181 14.86 -11.58 0.53
CA SER A 181 13.89 -12.65 0.76
C SER A 181 14.43 -13.77 1.65
N VAL A 182 15.73 -13.77 1.99
CA VAL A 182 16.33 -14.71 2.94
C VAL A 182 15.56 -14.75 4.27
N GLN A 183 14.98 -13.64 4.70
CA GLN A 183 14.14 -13.59 5.91
C GLN A 183 12.83 -14.33 5.71
N TYR A 184 12.19 -14.17 4.55
CA TYR A 184 10.95 -14.86 4.21
C TYR A 184 11.13 -16.38 4.26
N HIS A 185 12.27 -16.90 3.78
CA HIS A 185 12.56 -18.34 3.77
C HIS A 185 13.10 -18.88 5.10
N SER A 186 13.92 -18.10 5.82
CA SER A 186 14.54 -18.56 7.07
C SER A 186 13.64 -18.42 8.30
N GLY A 187 12.61 -17.55 8.25
CA GLY A 187 11.78 -17.21 9.41
C GLY A 187 12.54 -16.49 10.53
N MET A 188 13.83 -16.19 10.35
CA MET A 188 14.66 -15.50 11.34
C MET A 188 14.35 -14.01 11.36
N ARG A 189 14.61 -13.36 12.49
CA ARG A 189 14.47 -11.90 12.56
C ARG A 189 15.51 -11.22 11.68
N SER A 190 15.13 -10.12 11.02
CA SER A 190 16.04 -9.33 10.19
C SER A 190 17.34 -8.93 10.90
N ASP A 191 17.32 -8.67 12.21
CA ASP A 191 18.51 -8.29 12.99
C ASP A 191 19.55 -9.40 13.18
N GLN A 192 19.18 -10.65 12.91
CA GLN A 192 20.06 -11.81 12.96
C GLN A 192 20.75 -12.08 11.63
N SER A 193 20.10 -11.73 10.51
CA SER A 193 20.62 -11.96 9.16
C SER A 193 21.87 -11.13 8.85
N LEU A 194 22.87 -11.76 8.24
CA LEU A 194 24.07 -11.08 7.76
C LEU A 194 23.74 -10.19 6.55
N ILE A 195 22.91 -10.66 5.62
CA ILE A 195 22.50 -9.87 4.45
C ILE A 195 21.84 -8.54 4.90
N TYR A 196 20.92 -8.62 5.86
CA TYR A 196 20.32 -7.41 6.44
C TYR A 196 21.34 -6.56 7.21
N LYS A 197 22.28 -7.16 7.95
CA LYS A 197 23.37 -6.40 8.61
C LYS A 197 24.21 -5.61 7.61
N LEU A 198 24.56 -6.20 6.46
CA LEU A 198 25.31 -5.53 5.40
C LEU A 198 24.53 -4.37 4.80
N MET A 199 23.22 -4.54 4.60
CA MET A 199 22.36 -3.48 4.07
C MET A 199 22.11 -2.35 5.07
N MET A 200 21.90 -2.67 6.35
CA MET A 200 21.44 -1.74 7.38
C MET A 200 22.58 -1.06 8.15
N LYS A 201 23.81 -1.59 8.09
CA LYS A 201 25.00 -1.05 8.77
C LYS A 201 26.19 -0.95 7.81
N GLY A 202 27.22 -0.23 8.25
CA GLY A 202 28.48 -0.12 7.51
C GLY A 202 28.38 0.81 6.29
N LYS A 203 29.17 0.51 5.26
CA LYS A 203 29.36 1.39 4.08
C LYS A 203 28.10 1.55 3.24
N HIS A 204 27.24 0.53 3.15
CA HIS A 204 26.02 0.59 2.34
C HIS A 204 24.95 1.51 2.94
N ALA A 205 24.88 1.58 4.27
CA ALA A 205 23.95 2.47 4.98
C ALA A 205 24.17 3.95 4.64
N ILE A 206 25.39 4.34 4.23
CA ILE A 206 25.71 5.72 3.80
C ILE A 206 24.91 6.10 2.55
N HIS A 207 24.63 5.14 1.66
CA HIS A 207 23.87 5.37 0.44
C HIS A 207 22.35 5.43 0.67
N ALA A 208 21.85 5.17 1.88
CA ALA A 208 20.42 5.07 2.15
C ALA A 208 19.59 6.28 1.67
N PRO A 209 20.01 7.55 1.88
CA PRO A 209 19.25 8.70 1.38
C PRO A 209 19.14 8.71 -0.15
N VAL A 210 20.25 8.44 -0.85
CA VAL A 210 20.29 8.51 -2.30
C VAL A 210 19.62 7.27 -2.94
N LEU A 211 19.76 6.09 -2.34
CA LEU A 211 19.05 4.89 -2.78
C LEU A 211 17.53 5.08 -2.69
N ILE A 212 17.01 5.54 -1.54
CA ILE A 212 15.57 5.80 -1.39
C ILE A 212 15.11 6.88 -2.36
N LYS A 213 15.92 7.92 -2.59
CA LYS A 213 15.63 8.93 -3.61
C LYS A 213 15.48 8.30 -5.00
N CYS A 214 16.44 7.50 -5.45
CA CYS A 214 16.39 6.87 -6.78
C CYS A 214 15.20 5.91 -6.93
N LEU A 215 14.91 5.09 -5.91
CA LEU A 215 13.77 4.18 -5.93
C LEU A 215 12.43 4.95 -5.99
N LEU A 216 12.30 6.05 -5.25
CA LEU A 216 11.11 6.90 -5.33
C LEU A 216 11.02 7.65 -6.66
N ILE A 217 12.14 8.06 -7.26
CA ILE A 217 12.14 8.68 -8.59
C ILE A 217 11.67 7.66 -9.65
N ASN A 218 12.13 6.41 -9.60
CA ASN A 218 11.63 5.36 -10.47
C ASN A 218 10.11 5.16 -10.30
N PHE A 219 9.63 5.16 -9.05
CA PHE A 219 8.21 5.12 -8.76
C PHE A 219 7.47 6.37 -9.29
N ILE A 220 8.06 7.56 -9.23
CA ILE A 220 7.43 8.78 -9.75
C ILE A 220 7.38 8.80 -11.27
N ASN A 221 8.46 8.40 -11.94
CA ASN A 221 8.59 8.52 -13.38
C ASN A 221 7.67 7.56 -14.14
N GLN A 222 7.36 6.39 -13.57
CA GLN A 222 6.49 5.37 -14.18
C GLN A 222 6.96 5.03 -15.62
N GLU A 223 8.27 4.91 -15.82
CA GLU A 223 8.84 4.63 -17.15
C GLU A 223 8.40 3.24 -17.64
N LYS A 224 7.74 3.25 -18.81
CA LYS A 224 7.32 2.03 -19.50
C LYS A 224 8.56 1.25 -19.96
N MET A 225 8.43 -0.08 -20.02
CA MET A 225 9.50 -0.93 -20.54
C MET A 225 9.86 -0.52 -21.99
N PRO A 226 11.14 -0.31 -22.33
CA PRO A 226 11.56 0.08 -23.68
C PRO A 226 11.05 -0.88 -24.78
N LEU A 227 10.65 -0.31 -25.93
CA LEU A 227 10.22 -1.08 -27.11
C LEU A 227 11.40 -1.94 -27.61
N GLY A 228 11.10 -3.18 -28.01
CA GLY A 228 12.12 -4.20 -28.35
C GLY A 228 12.31 -5.27 -27.27
N PHE A 229 11.76 -5.07 -26.07
CA PHE A 229 11.94 -5.98 -24.93
C PHE A 229 10.64 -6.67 -24.45
N GLY A 230 9.49 -6.45 -25.12
CA GLY A 230 8.20 -6.99 -24.65
C GLY A 230 7.02 -6.99 -25.63
N GLY A 231 7.25 -7.21 -26.93
CA GLY A 231 6.17 -7.39 -27.92
C GLY A 231 6.03 -8.85 -28.37
N SER A 232 4.84 -9.27 -28.82
CA SER A 232 4.54 -10.62 -29.34
C SER A 232 5.37 -11.07 -30.56
N HIS A 233 6.31 -10.26 -31.00
CA HIS A 233 7.26 -10.55 -32.06
C HIS A 233 8.62 -10.85 -31.42
N GLY A 234 8.99 -12.13 -31.39
CA GLY A 234 10.19 -12.68 -30.74
C GLY A 234 11.52 -12.22 -31.35
N HIS A 235 11.77 -10.91 -31.33
CA HIS A 235 13.02 -10.32 -31.75
C HIS A 235 14.03 -10.31 -30.59
N SER A 236 15.28 -10.64 -30.91
CA SER A 236 16.42 -10.64 -29.98
C SER A 236 16.64 -9.24 -29.41
N ILE A 237 17.13 -9.15 -28.16
CA ILE A 237 17.58 -7.92 -27.50
C ILE A 237 18.45 -7.06 -28.43
N VAL A 238 19.34 -7.70 -29.19
CA VAL A 238 20.25 -7.05 -30.15
C VAL A 238 19.51 -6.50 -31.39
N LEU A 239 18.41 -7.13 -31.80
CA LEU A 239 17.59 -6.69 -32.94
C LEU A 239 16.55 -5.63 -32.56
N GLY A 240 16.03 -5.64 -31.32
CA GLY A 240 15.21 -4.56 -30.77
C GLY A 240 15.98 -3.23 -30.80
N LEU A 241 17.25 -3.26 -30.36
CA LEU A 241 18.17 -2.13 -30.39
C LEU A 241 18.55 -1.68 -31.82
N ALA A 242 18.55 -2.58 -32.81
CA ALA A 242 18.77 -2.23 -34.22
C ALA A 242 17.53 -1.67 -34.93
N SER A 243 16.33 -1.98 -34.42
CA SER A 243 15.07 -1.45 -34.93
C SER A 243 14.92 0.05 -34.68
N ASP A 244 15.61 0.58 -33.66
CA ASP A 244 15.65 2.02 -33.32
C ASP A 244 16.41 2.86 -34.35
N LEU A 245 17.48 2.32 -34.94
CA LEU A 245 18.15 2.98 -36.05
C LEU A 245 17.26 3.05 -37.29
N TRP A 246 16.41 2.04 -37.49
CA TRP A 246 15.44 2.01 -38.59
C TRP A 246 14.23 2.92 -38.33
N SER A 247 13.69 2.96 -37.10
CA SER A 247 12.55 3.81 -36.74
C SER A 247 12.91 5.30 -36.72
N MET A 248 14.17 5.66 -36.45
CA MET A 248 14.69 7.03 -36.66
C MET A 248 14.87 7.39 -38.14
N LEU A 249 15.15 6.41 -39.02
CA LEU A 249 15.33 6.63 -40.46
C LEU A 249 14.02 6.62 -41.25
N THR A 250 12.99 5.91 -40.78
CA THR A 250 11.62 6.02 -41.30
C THR A 250 10.83 6.96 -40.41
N PHE A 251 10.55 8.18 -40.87
CA PHE A 251 9.64 9.15 -40.25
C PHE A 251 8.21 8.58 -40.07
N SER A 252 8.03 7.62 -39.17
CA SER A 252 6.75 7.00 -38.87
C SER A 252 6.13 7.72 -37.69
N LYS A 253 5.26 8.67 -38.04
CA LYS A 253 4.14 9.23 -37.27
C LYS A 253 4.04 8.75 -35.81
N LYS A 254 4.23 9.69 -34.87
CA LYS A 254 3.56 9.70 -33.56
C LYS A 254 2.05 9.62 -33.79
N SER A 255 1.50 8.41 -33.71
CA SER A 255 0.07 8.10 -33.52
C SER A 255 0.09 6.76 -32.80
N SER A 256 -0.29 6.64 -31.55
CA SER A 256 -1.55 7.06 -30.95
C SER A 256 -1.39 7.33 -29.45
N GLU A 257 -2.33 8.10 -28.93
CA GLU A 257 -2.56 8.37 -27.51
C GLU A 257 -2.59 7.09 -26.67
N ASP A 258 -2.22 7.26 -25.39
CA ASP A 258 -2.25 6.27 -24.32
C ASP A 258 -3.65 5.62 -24.16
N GLU A 259 -3.91 4.56 -24.93
CA GLU A 259 -4.93 3.57 -24.54
C GLU A 259 -4.30 2.67 -23.47
N GLU A 260 -4.61 2.93 -22.20
CA GLU A 260 -4.39 1.97 -21.11
C GLU A 260 -5.08 0.66 -21.51
N ASN A 261 -4.31 -0.41 -21.75
CA ASN A 261 -4.87 -1.70 -22.07
C ASN A 261 -5.33 -2.34 -20.75
N PRO A 262 -6.64 -2.42 -20.45
CA PRO A 262 -7.16 -2.74 -19.11
C PRO A 262 -6.81 -4.16 -18.64
N ASN A 263 -6.18 -4.98 -19.49
CA ASN A 263 -5.79 -6.35 -19.21
C ASN A 263 -4.32 -6.49 -18.76
N LEU A 264 -3.52 -5.42 -18.79
CA LEU A 264 -2.10 -5.49 -18.44
C LEU A 264 -1.90 -5.24 -16.94
N SER A 265 -1.06 -6.04 -16.28
CA SER A 265 -0.74 -5.81 -14.86
C SER A 265 0.15 -4.56 -14.70
N SER A 266 0.12 -3.94 -13.52
CA SER A 266 0.97 -2.77 -13.22
C SER A 266 2.47 -3.06 -13.41
N PHE A 267 2.90 -4.28 -13.12
CA PHE A 267 4.26 -4.73 -13.36
C PHE A 267 4.58 -4.75 -14.85
N GLN A 268 3.68 -5.26 -15.69
CA GLN A 268 3.90 -5.33 -17.13
C GLN A 268 3.94 -3.95 -17.80
N GLU A 269 3.20 -2.97 -17.25
CA GLU A 269 3.26 -1.58 -17.72
C GLU A 269 4.57 -0.89 -17.34
N THR A 270 4.92 -0.95 -16.05
CA THR A 270 6.03 -0.18 -15.47
C THR A 270 6.86 -1.03 -14.48
N PRO A 271 7.62 -2.05 -14.96
CA PRO A 271 8.29 -3.02 -14.10
C PRO A 271 9.25 -2.38 -13.08
N LEU A 272 10.07 -1.44 -13.53
CA LEU A 272 11.08 -0.78 -12.68
C LEU A 272 10.43 0.03 -11.57
N ALA A 273 9.32 0.72 -11.85
CA ALA A 273 8.59 1.51 -10.87
C ALA A 273 7.96 0.62 -9.79
N VAL A 274 7.35 -0.50 -10.19
CA VAL A 274 6.76 -1.47 -9.26
C VAL A 274 7.83 -2.10 -8.38
N GLN A 275 8.92 -2.62 -8.97
CA GLN A 275 10.01 -3.23 -8.19
C GLN A 275 10.69 -2.22 -7.27
N SER A 276 10.86 -0.96 -7.70
CA SER A 276 11.47 0.07 -6.87
C SER A 276 10.61 0.39 -5.65
N LEU A 277 9.27 0.42 -5.81
CA LEU A 277 8.34 0.59 -4.70
C LEU A 277 8.41 -0.62 -3.74
N LEU A 278 8.36 -1.84 -4.27
CA LEU A 278 8.44 -3.05 -3.46
C LEU A 278 9.76 -3.13 -2.67
N LEU A 279 10.89 -2.83 -3.30
CA LEU A 279 12.19 -2.76 -2.61
C LEU A 279 12.19 -1.69 -1.52
N THR A 280 11.62 -0.51 -1.81
CA THR A 280 11.47 0.55 -0.79
C THR A 280 10.68 0.04 0.41
N LEU A 281 9.55 -0.63 0.18
CA LEU A 281 8.70 -1.17 1.24
C LEU A 281 9.43 -2.24 2.06
N VAL A 282 10.18 -3.15 1.43
CA VAL A 282 11.01 -4.13 2.13
C VAL A 282 12.08 -3.42 2.97
N LEU A 283 12.81 -2.45 2.42
CA LEU A 283 13.88 -1.76 3.13
C LEU A 283 13.39 -0.99 4.37
N VAL A 284 12.18 -0.40 4.34
CA VAL A 284 11.70 0.46 5.44
C VAL A 284 10.89 -0.26 6.52
N HIS A 285 10.44 -1.50 6.30
CA HIS A 285 9.67 -2.28 7.28
C HIS A 285 10.50 -3.32 8.03
N HIS A 286 11.71 -3.61 7.58
CA HIS A 286 12.63 -4.50 8.29
C HIS A 286 13.57 -3.72 9.20
N TRP A 287 14.20 -4.39 10.17
CA TRP A 287 15.16 -3.77 11.09
C TRP A 287 14.58 -2.60 11.91
N THR A 288 13.27 -2.60 12.16
CA THR A 288 12.55 -1.47 12.80
C THR A 288 12.80 -1.34 14.31
N THR A 289 13.13 -2.44 14.99
CA THR A 289 13.50 -2.43 16.42
C THR A 289 14.84 -1.75 16.69
N LEU A 290 15.60 -1.45 15.65
CA LEU A 290 16.90 -0.78 15.68
C LEU A 290 16.86 0.45 14.78
N SER A 291 17.99 1.17 14.65
CA SER A 291 18.08 2.29 13.71
C SER A 291 18.11 1.79 12.26
N ASN A 292 17.00 1.98 11.54
CA ASN A 292 16.91 1.72 10.11
C ASN A 292 17.22 3.02 9.31
N PRO A 293 18.34 3.05 8.54
CA PRO A 293 18.75 4.24 7.80
C PRO A 293 17.83 4.56 6.60
N TYR A 294 17.27 3.56 5.94
CA TYR A 294 16.34 3.72 4.81
C TYR A 294 15.00 4.31 5.27
N ARG A 295 14.46 3.80 6.39
CA ARG A 295 13.25 4.31 7.04
C ARG A 295 13.44 5.77 7.48
N SER A 296 14.58 6.06 8.10
CA SER A 296 14.95 7.43 8.50
C SER A 296 15.06 8.38 7.31
N SER A 297 15.63 7.91 6.20
CA SER A 297 15.75 8.67 4.95
C SER A 297 14.39 8.98 4.32
N LEU A 298 13.48 8.00 4.26
CA LEU A 298 12.12 8.19 3.74
C LEU A 298 11.34 9.25 4.54
N PHE A 299 11.46 9.22 5.87
CA PHE A 299 10.70 10.10 6.76
C PHE A 299 11.27 11.51 6.87
N SER A 300 12.51 11.72 6.44
CA SER A 300 13.19 13.01 6.48
C SER A 300 13.31 13.68 5.10
N CYS A 301 12.79 13.07 4.03
CA CYS A 301 12.85 13.65 2.69
C CYS A 301 12.04 14.95 2.60
N LEU A 302 12.57 15.92 1.85
CA LEU A 302 12.03 17.28 1.72
C LEU A 302 11.50 17.52 0.29
N ASP A 303 10.67 18.54 0.13
CA ASP A 303 10.27 18.98 -1.20
C ASP A 303 11.45 19.63 -1.94
N SER A 304 11.60 19.28 -3.22
CA SER A 304 12.48 19.94 -4.19
C SER A 304 12.30 21.46 -4.24
N GLN A 305 11.07 21.95 -4.05
CA GLN A 305 10.73 23.37 -4.09
C GLN A 305 10.92 24.08 -2.73
N ALA A 306 11.20 23.34 -1.65
CA ALA A 306 11.40 23.94 -0.34
C ALA A 306 12.77 24.65 -0.27
N ASN A 307 12.74 25.96 -0.03
CA ASN A 307 13.91 26.83 0.11
C ASN A 307 14.45 26.91 1.56
N HIS A 308 14.17 25.92 2.40
CA HIS A 308 14.70 25.93 3.75
C HIS A 308 16.22 25.68 3.74
N PRO A 309 17.03 26.53 4.42
CA PRO A 309 18.45 26.28 4.56
C PRO A 309 18.66 25.03 5.39
N VAL A 310 19.22 23.99 4.77
CA VAL A 310 19.62 22.76 5.46
C VAL A 310 21.00 22.99 6.07
N PRO A 311 21.20 22.78 7.37
CA PRO A 311 22.53 22.84 7.97
C PRO A 311 23.48 21.87 7.25
N GLU A 312 24.69 22.31 6.92
CA GLU A 312 25.68 21.49 6.19
C GLU A 312 25.93 20.13 6.86
N THR A 313 25.87 20.07 8.19
CA THR A 313 26.03 18.85 9.01
C THR A 313 24.91 17.81 8.83
N LYS A 314 23.76 18.18 8.24
CA LYS A 314 22.63 17.27 7.97
C LYS A 314 22.39 17.05 6.47
N ALA A 315 23.14 17.73 5.59
CA ALA A 315 22.91 17.69 4.15
C ALA A 315 23.10 16.29 3.55
N SER A 316 24.05 15.50 4.07
CA SER A 316 24.31 14.12 3.61
C SER A 316 23.22 13.13 4.02
N LEU A 317 22.38 13.46 5.00
CA LEU A 317 21.32 12.60 5.52
C LEU A 317 19.95 12.89 4.87
N LEU A 318 19.86 13.94 4.07
CA LEU A 318 18.61 14.46 3.53
C LEU A 318 18.65 14.44 2.00
N PHE A 319 17.51 14.10 1.41
CA PHE A 319 17.32 14.26 -0.02
C PHE A 319 16.02 15.03 -0.31
N LYS A 320 15.98 15.64 -1.50
CA LYS A 320 14.80 16.34 -2.01
C LYS A 320 14.12 15.54 -3.10
N ILE A 321 12.79 15.59 -3.13
CA ILE A 321 11.94 14.96 -4.16
C ILE A 321 10.80 15.89 -4.55
N GLY A 322 10.30 15.78 -5.78
CA GLY A 322 9.16 16.59 -6.24
C GLY A 322 7.86 16.15 -5.57
N TYR A 323 7.42 16.85 -4.52
CA TYR A 323 6.19 16.46 -3.81
C TYR A 323 4.94 16.49 -4.70
N ASN A 324 4.88 17.39 -5.69
CA ASN A 324 3.77 17.43 -6.65
C ASN A 324 3.72 16.20 -7.57
N GLN A 325 4.88 15.76 -8.06
CA GLN A 325 4.97 14.58 -8.90
C GLN A 325 4.62 13.32 -8.10
N LEU A 326 5.17 13.20 -6.87
CA LEU A 326 4.84 12.13 -5.93
C LEU A 326 3.33 12.08 -5.65
N TYR A 327 2.72 13.21 -5.29
CA TYR A 327 1.29 13.31 -5.05
C TYR A 327 0.45 12.87 -6.26
N THR A 328 0.83 13.30 -7.46
CA THR A 328 0.11 12.96 -8.70
C THR A 328 0.10 11.45 -8.92
N ILE A 329 1.25 10.77 -8.73
CA ILE A 329 1.33 9.32 -8.88
C ILE A 329 0.59 8.60 -7.75
N LEU A 330 0.70 9.07 -6.50
CA LEU A 330 -0.06 8.52 -5.38
C LEU A 330 -1.57 8.56 -5.65
N CYS A 331 -2.10 9.63 -6.24
CA CYS A 331 -3.51 9.71 -6.63
C CYS A 331 -3.87 8.70 -7.73
N LYS A 332 -3.06 8.64 -8.81
CA LYS A 332 -3.29 7.72 -9.94
C LYS A 332 -3.27 6.25 -9.51
N LYS A 333 -2.39 5.87 -8.60
CA LYS A 333 -2.20 4.49 -8.13
C LYS A 333 -2.81 4.23 -6.74
N ALA A 334 -3.64 5.13 -6.20
CA ALA A 334 -4.21 5.05 -4.84
C ALA A 334 -5.05 3.79 -4.58
N SER A 335 -5.59 3.17 -5.63
CA SER A 335 -6.31 1.90 -5.55
C SER A 335 -5.40 0.66 -5.44
N GLY A 336 -4.07 0.82 -5.46
CA GLY A 336 -3.12 -0.29 -5.31
C GLY A 336 -2.52 -0.38 -3.91
N ASP A 337 -2.52 -1.59 -3.34
CA ASP A 337 -2.11 -1.90 -1.96
C ASP A 337 -0.73 -1.31 -1.57
N ALA A 338 0.30 -1.53 -2.39
CA ALA A 338 1.67 -1.03 -2.14
C ALA A 338 1.75 0.50 -2.14
N THR A 339 0.97 1.16 -3.00
CA THR A 339 0.90 2.63 -3.06
C THR A 339 0.20 3.18 -1.83
N THR A 340 -0.89 2.53 -1.39
CA THR A 340 -1.58 2.87 -0.15
C THR A 340 -0.66 2.71 1.06
N LEU A 341 0.17 1.67 1.11
CA LEU A 341 1.15 1.48 2.18
C LEU A 341 2.23 2.57 2.19
N LEU A 342 2.75 2.98 1.03
CA LEU A 342 3.68 4.11 0.94
C LEU A 342 3.03 5.42 1.42
N LEU A 343 1.79 5.68 1.01
CA LEU A 343 1.04 6.85 1.44
C LEU A 343 0.85 6.88 2.96
N TYR A 344 0.49 5.74 3.56
CA TYR A 344 0.43 5.60 5.01
C TYR A 344 1.75 6.00 5.68
N LEU A 345 2.87 5.43 5.23
CA LEU A 345 4.20 5.70 5.80
C LEU A 345 4.53 7.19 5.76
N LEU A 346 4.29 7.85 4.61
CA LEU A 346 4.54 9.28 4.44
C LEU A 346 3.62 10.13 5.31
N LEU A 347 2.32 9.82 5.38
CA LEU A 347 1.38 10.57 6.21
C LEU A 347 1.64 10.42 7.71
N HIS A 348 1.99 9.21 8.15
CA HIS A 348 2.22 8.92 9.56
C HIS A 348 3.55 9.50 10.05
N ARG A 349 4.62 9.44 9.24
CA ARG A 349 5.99 9.67 9.72
C ARG A 349 6.75 10.80 9.02
N ASN A 350 6.28 11.33 7.89
CA ASN A 350 6.86 12.48 7.22
C ASN A 350 5.98 13.74 7.41
N PRO A 351 6.25 14.59 8.43
CA PRO A 351 5.38 15.72 8.76
C PRO A 351 5.36 16.81 7.68
N THR A 352 6.46 16.98 6.93
CA THR A 352 6.53 17.95 5.83
C THR A 352 5.64 17.53 4.67
N PHE A 353 5.64 16.25 4.32
CA PHE A 353 4.74 15.71 3.29
C PHE A 353 3.27 15.72 3.76
N LYS A 354 2.98 15.35 5.02
CA LYS A 354 1.61 15.46 5.59
C LYS A 354 1.08 16.89 5.48
N THR A 355 1.88 17.88 5.87
CA THR A 355 1.50 19.31 5.81
C THR A 355 1.28 19.76 4.37
N TYR A 356 2.18 19.37 3.46
CA TYR A 356 2.03 19.65 2.04
C TYR A 356 0.73 19.07 1.47
N LEU A 357 0.43 17.81 1.77
CA LEU A 357 -0.77 17.13 1.30
C LEU A 357 -2.05 17.80 1.83
N LEU A 358 -2.12 18.10 3.13
CA LEU A 358 -3.27 18.76 3.75
C LEU A 358 -3.51 20.19 3.24
N SER A 359 -2.51 20.82 2.64
CA SER A 359 -2.62 22.17 2.05
C SER A 359 -3.20 22.18 0.62
N ARG A 360 -3.40 21.01 0.01
CA ARG A 360 -3.84 20.90 -1.38
C ARG A 360 -5.36 21.06 -1.54
N ALA A 361 -5.76 21.74 -2.62
CA ALA A 361 -7.17 21.94 -2.97
C ALA A 361 -7.79 20.76 -3.75
N ASP A 362 -6.98 19.93 -4.41
CA ASP A 362 -7.38 18.83 -5.28
C ASP A 362 -7.35 17.46 -4.58
N LEU A 363 -7.46 17.45 -3.24
CA LEU A 363 -7.42 16.23 -2.43
C LEU A 363 -8.49 15.19 -2.78
N ASP A 364 -9.57 15.59 -3.44
CA ASP A 364 -10.59 14.68 -3.96
C ASP A 364 -10.02 13.60 -4.90
N HIS A 365 -8.97 13.92 -5.67
CA HIS A 365 -8.26 12.97 -6.53
C HIS A 365 -7.61 11.83 -5.75
N LEU A 366 -7.28 12.05 -4.48
CA LEU A 366 -6.72 11.04 -3.57
C LEU A 366 -7.82 10.32 -2.78
N ILE A 367 -8.78 11.07 -2.24
CA ILE A 367 -9.81 10.51 -1.36
C ILE A 367 -10.79 9.63 -2.14
N ILE A 368 -11.20 10.01 -3.35
CA ILE A 368 -12.19 9.23 -4.13
C ILE A 368 -11.71 7.80 -4.41
N PRO A 369 -10.47 7.55 -4.89
CA PRO A 369 -9.94 6.18 -5.03
C PRO A 369 -9.94 5.39 -3.72
N ILE A 370 -9.55 6.00 -2.59
CA ILE A 370 -9.56 5.35 -1.26
C ILE A 370 -11.00 4.97 -0.87
N LEU A 371 -11.97 5.86 -1.11
CA LEU A 371 -13.38 5.57 -0.86
C LEU A 371 -13.91 4.43 -1.75
N LYS A 372 -13.47 4.35 -3.01
CA LYS A 372 -13.81 3.21 -3.88
C LYS A 372 -13.27 1.89 -3.34
N THR A 373 -12.03 1.87 -2.85
CA THR A 373 -11.43 0.69 -2.19
C THR A 373 -12.29 0.22 -1.03
N LEU A 374 -12.69 1.14 -0.13
CA LEU A 374 -13.52 0.83 1.03
C LEU A 374 -14.94 0.42 0.66
N TYR A 375 -15.50 1.02 -0.39
CA TYR A 375 -16.82 0.65 -0.89
C TYR A 375 -16.85 -0.78 -1.46
N ASN A 376 -15.77 -1.17 -2.13
CA ASN A 376 -15.53 -2.51 -2.67
C ASN A 376 -14.86 -3.46 -1.67
N ALA A 377 -14.88 -3.14 -0.36
CA ALA A 377 -14.32 -3.97 0.71
C ALA A 377 -14.63 -5.48 0.60
N PRO A 378 -15.84 -5.94 0.22
CA PRO A 378 -16.11 -7.38 0.09
C PRO A 378 -15.25 -8.11 -0.95
N SER A 379 -14.67 -7.39 -1.90
CA SER A 379 -13.80 -7.91 -2.97
C SER A 379 -12.33 -7.48 -2.82
N SER A 380 -11.99 -6.70 -1.79
CA SER A 380 -10.65 -6.15 -1.57
C SER A 380 -9.89 -6.96 -0.52
N ASN A 381 -8.56 -6.88 -0.55
CA ASN A 381 -7.69 -7.45 0.48
C ASN A 381 -7.97 -6.77 1.85
N SER A 382 -8.07 -7.56 2.93
CA SER A 382 -8.30 -7.02 4.29
C SER A 382 -7.24 -6.00 4.69
N HIS A 383 -5.96 -6.27 4.37
CA HIS A 383 -4.86 -5.35 4.61
C HIS A 383 -5.08 -4.00 3.92
N HIS A 384 -5.53 -4.00 2.67
CA HIS A 384 -5.77 -2.78 1.91
C HIS A 384 -6.92 -1.94 2.49
N ILE A 385 -7.95 -2.60 3.03
CA ILE A 385 -9.06 -1.96 3.75
C ILE A 385 -8.53 -1.28 5.02
N TYR A 386 -7.72 -1.97 5.83
CA TYR A 386 -7.14 -1.37 7.04
C TYR A 386 -6.28 -0.16 6.70
N MET A 387 -5.37 -0.28 5.74
CA MET A 387 -4.50 0.85 5.35
C MET A 387 -5.32 2.05 4.86
N SER A 388 -6.37 1.81 4.08
CA SER A 388 -7.27 2.86 3.59
C SER A 388 -8.02 3.55 4.74
N LEU A 389 -8.49 2.80 5.73
CA LEU A 389 -9.15 3.37 6.93
C LEU A 389 -8.18 4.15 7.81
N ILE A 390 -6.97 3.65 8.02
CA ILE A 390 -5.92 4.34 8.78
C ILE A 390 -5.57 5.67 8.12
N ILE A 391 -5.46 5.72 6.79
CA ILE A 391 -5.23 6.96 6.06
C ILE A 391 -6.38 7.96 6.29
N LEU A 392 -7.64 7.51 6.18
CA LEU A 392 -8.79 8.39 6.46
C LEU A 392 -8.78 8.89 7.92
N LEU A 393 -8.40 8.03 8.87
CA LEU A 393 -8.27 8.41 10.27
C LEU A 393 -7.18 9.49 10.44
N ILE A 394 -5.97 9.27 9.92
CA ILE A 394 -4.85 10.23 10.00
C ILE A 394 -5.21 11.58 9.37
N LEU A 395 -5.95 11.57 8.25
CA LEU A 395 -6.42 12.80 7.59
C LEU A 395 -7.51 13.50 8.41
N SER A 396 -8.43 12.74 9.00
CA SER A 396 -9.50 13.29 9.84
C SER A 396 -9.00 13.98 11.12
N GLU A 397 -7.76 13.72 11.55
CA GLU A 397 -7.15 14.46 12.67
C GLU A 397 -7.01 15.96 12.39
N ASP A 398 -6.97 16.37 11.12
CA ASP A 398 -6.80 17.76 10.73
C ASP A 398 -8.14 18.51 10.59
N TYR A 399 -8.23 19.65 11.27
CA TYR A 399 -9.43 20.49 11.27
C TYR A 399 -9.75 21.07 9.88
N SER A 400 -8.73 21.49 9.13
CA SER A 400 -8.89 22.14 7.83
C SER A 400 -9.40 21.15 6.80
N PHE A 401 -8.85 19.93 6.80
CA PHE A 401 -9.34 18.81 6.01
C PHE A 401 -10.83 18.55 6.29
N ASN A 402 -11.22 18.40 7.57
CA ASN A 402 -12.60 18.11 7.95
C ASN A 402 -13.59 19.17 7.47
N LYS A 403 -13.17 20.44 7.41
CA LYS A 403 -13.99 21.52 6.86
C LYS A 403 -14.03 21.46 5.33
N MET A 404 -12.86 21.37 4.69
CA MET A 404 -12.70 21.42 3.23
C MET A 404 -13.49 20.31 2.52
N VAL A 405 -13.51 19.09 3.05
CA VAL A 405 -14.23 17.97 2.41
C VAL A 405 -15.73 18.23 2.24
N HIS A 406 -16.35 19.06 3.09
CA HIS A 406 -17.76 19.42 2.95
C HIS A 406 -18.02 20.53 1.91
N GLU A 407 -16.98 21.29 1.56
CA GLU A 407 -17.03 22.37 0.55
C GLU A 407 -16.81 21.81 -0.88
N VAL A 408 -16.03 20.75 -1.02
CA VAL A 408 -15.80 20.08 -2.32
C VAL A 408 -17.04 19.31 -2.76
N LYS A 409 -17.69 19.76 -3.84
CA LYS A 409 -18.87 19.10 -4.44
C LYS A 409 -18.46 18.15 -5.56
N ILE A 410 -18.92 16.90 -5.47
CA ILE A 410 -18.74 15.85 -6.47
C ILE A 410 -20.05 15.66 -7.21
N LYS A 411 -19.97 15.59 -8.54
CA LYS A 411 -21.11 15.35 -9.42
C LYS A 411 -21.08 13.94 -9.98
N ASN A 412 -22.25 13.33 -10.12
CA ASN A 412 -22.47 12.04 -10.79
C ASN A 412 -21.56 10.91 -10.28
N VAL A 413 -21.75 10.49 -9.04
CA VAL A 413 -21.01 9.34 -8.47
C VAL A 413 -21.58 8.04 -9.05
N THR A 414 -20.95 7.49 -10.09
CA THR A 414 -21.46 6.33 -10.85
C THR A 414 -21.25 4.98 -10.17
N TRP A 415 -20.24 4.88 -9.29
CA TRP A 415 -19.85 3.61 -8.65
C TRP A 415 -20.63 3.32 -7.35
N TYR A 416 -21.33 4.31 -6.79
CA TYR A 416 -22.18 4.12 -5.62
C TYR A 416 -23.57 3.65 -6.07
N THR A 417 -23.95 2.42 -5.70
CA THR A 417 -25.09 1.72 -6.33
C THR A 417 -26.41 1.82 -5.56
N GLU A 418 -26.38 2.07 -4.25
CA GLU A 418 -27.58 2.05 -3.42
C GLU A 418 -28.52 3.22 -3.70
N ARG A 419 -28.00 4.32 -4.26
CA ARG A 419 -28.78 5.49 -4.67
C ARG A 419 -28.03 6.29 -5.72
N ALA A 420 -28.73 6.81 -6.72
CA ALA A 420 -28.16 7.77 -7.65
C ALA A 420 -27.78 9.07 -6.90
N LEU A 421 -26.47 9.38 -6.88
CA LEU A 421 -25.91 10.59 -6.27
C LEU A 421 -25.54 11.59 -7.37
N VAL A 422 -26.48 12.46 -7.72
CA VAL A 422 -26.28 13.51 -8.75
C VAL A 422 -25.28 14.55 -8.27
N GLU A 423 -25.42 15.03 -7.04
CA GLU A 423 -24.48 15.97 -6.42
C GLU A 423 -24.39 15.69 -4.91
N ILE A 424 -23.17 15.56 -4.40
CA ILE A 424 -22.88 15.34 -2.98
C ILE A 424 -21.53 15.96 -2.63
N SER A 425 -21.33 16.41 -1.39
CA SER A 425 -19.98 16.80 -0.95
C SER A 425 -19.08 15.59 -0.76
N LEU A 426 -17.77 15.77 -0.91
CA LEU A 426 -16.77 14.71 -0.64
C LEU A 426 -16.92 14.17 0.79
N GLY A 427 -17.13 15.05 1.77
CA GLY A 427 -17.39 14.68 3.16
C GLY A 427 -18.69 13.88 3.32
N GLY A 428 -19.75 14.24 2.59
CA GLY A 428 -20.98 13.45 2.55
C GLY A 428 -20.76 12.05 1.98
N LEU A 429 -19.98 11.92 0.90
CA LEU A 429 -19.65 10.64 0.30
C LEU A 429 -18.78 9.78 1.23
N LEU A 430 -17.79 10.39 1.89
CA LEU A 430 -16.95 9.74 2.91
C LEU A 430 -17.83 9.15 4.02
N ILE A 431 -18.77 9.95 4.57
CA ILE A 431 -19.70 9.47 5.60
C ILE A 431 -20.51 8.26 5.11
N LEU A 432 -21.04 8.29 3.87
CA LEU A 432 -21.81 7.16 3.32
C LEU A 432 -20.97 5.88 3.23
N VAL A 433 -19.74 5.99 2.74
CA VAL A 433 -18.83 4.85 2.59
C VAL A 433 -18.44 4.30 3.95
N VAL A 434 -18.04 5.16 4.90
CA VAL A 434 -17.68 4.71 6.25
C VAL A 434 -18.85 4.07 6.98
N ILE A 435 -20.07 4.61 6.87
CA ILE A 435 -21.28 3.98 7.43
C ILE A 435 -21.50 2.59 6.81
N ARG A 436 -21.35 2.46 5.49
CA ARG A 436 -21.46 1.17 4.80
C ARG A 436 -20.40 0.19 5.30
N THR A 437 -19.17 0.63 5.49
CA THR A 437 -18.06 -0.18 6.03
C THR A 437 -18.36 -0.65 7.46
N ILE A 438 -18.87 0.22 8.34
CA ILE A 438 -19.35 -0.15 9.68
C ILE A 438 -20.45 -1.22 9.59
N GLN A 439 -21.45 -1.02 8.73
CA GLN A 439 -22.57 -1.96 8.60
C GLN A 439 -22.14 -3.32 8.05
N TYR A 440 -21.25 -3.34 7.06
CA TYR A 440 -20.66 -4.57 6.54
C TYR A 440 -19.91 -5.33 7.63
N ASN A 441 -19.05 -4.62 8.37
CA ASN A 441 -18.30 -5.22 9.47
C ASN A 441 -19.22 -5.79 10.55
N MET A 442 -20.26 -5.05 10.95
CA MET A 442 -21.24 -5.51 11.96
C MET A 442 -21.97 -6.80 11.58
N LEU A 443 -22.27 -6.97 10.29
CA LEU A 443 -23.07 -8.08 9.76
C LEU A 443 -22.24 -9.31 9.39
N LYS A 444 -20.98 -9.12 8.99
CA LYS A 444 -20.15 -10.17 8.39
C LYS A 444 -18.87 -10.48 9.17
N MET A 445 -18.07 -9.46 9.48
CA MET A 445 -16.69 -9.65 9.95
C MET A 445 -16.57 -9.61 11.48
N ARG A 446 -17.36 -8.77 12.16
CA ARG A 446 -17.31 -8.53 13.62
C ARG A 446 -15.93 -8.09 14.15
N ASP A 447 -15.17 -7.40 13.32
CA ASP A 447 -13.84 -6.92 13.67
C ASP A 447 -13.91 -5.65 14.52
N LYS A 448 -13.38 -5.70 15.75
CA LYS A 448 -13.36 -4.55 16.66
C LYS A 448 -12.50 -3.40 16.13
N TYR A 449 -11.34 -3.68 15.54
CA TYR A 449 -10.38 -2.67 15.07
C TYR A 449 -10.97 -1.82 13.94
N LEU A 450 -11.61 -2.47 12.96
CA LEU A 450 -12.29 -1.80 11.86
C LEU A 450 -13.42 -0.88 12.35
N HIS A 451 -14.20 -1.33 13.34
CA HIS A 451 -15.25 -0.50 13.96
C HIS A 451 -14.68 0.75 14.63
N THR A 452 -13.66 0.59 15.47
CA THR A 452 -13.04 1.69 16.20
C THR A 452 -12.46 2.73 15.26
N ASN A 453 -11.71 2.33 14.23
CA ASN A 453 -11.12 3.27 13.27
C ASN A 453 -12.17 4.04 12.45
N CYS A 454 -13.25 3.37 12.02
CA CYS A 454 -14.34 4.04 11.29
C CYS A 454 -15.04 5.09 12.15
N LEU A 455 -15.37 4.73 13.40
CA LEU A 455 -16.05 5.63 14.33
C LEU A 455 -15.14 6.80 14.73
N ALA A 456 -13.86 6.54 14.99
CA ALA A 456 -12.88 7.57 15.29
C ALA A 456 -12.77 8.60 14.15
N ALA A 457 -12.73 8.15 12.90
CA ALA A 457 -12.71 9.03 11.73
C ALA A 457 -13.99 9.90 11.63
N LEU A 458 -15.18 9.29 11.80
CA LEU A 458 -16.44 10.05 11.82
C LEU A 458 -16.52 11.03 13.00
N ALA A 459 -16.03 10.62 14.17
CA ALA A 459 -16.02 11.43 15.38
C ALA A 459 -15.12 12.66 15.24
N ASN A 460 -13.93 12.50 14.67
CA ASN A 460 -13.04 13.62 14.32
C ASN A 460 -13.73 14.64 13.40
N MET A 461 -14.42 14.15 12.37
CA MET A 461 -15.10 15.01 11.38
C MET A 461 -16.38 15.66 11.91
N SER A 462 -17.03 15.06 12.92
CA SER A 462 -18.40 15.36 13.34
C SER A 462 -18.66 16.85 13.64
N SER A 463 -17.69 17.55 14.23
CA SER A 463 -17.80 18.98 14.56
C SER A 463 -17.81 19.90 13.33
N GLN A 464 -17.44 19.38 12.15
CA GLN A 464 -17.39 20.10 10.88
C GLN A 464 -18.37 19.55 9.84
N PHE A 465 -19.25 18.61 10.20
CA PHE A 465 -20.34 18.19 9.32
C PHE A 465 -21.16 19.41 8.90
N ARG A 466 -21.24 19.69 7.59
CA ARG A 466 -21.96 20.84 7.04
C ARG A 466 -22.70 20.43 5.79
N GLU A 467 -23.87 21.05 5.59
CA GLU A 467 -24.71 20.86 4.42
C GLU A 467 -24.91 19.38 4.07
N LEU A 468 -25.14 18.55 5.10
CA LEU A 468 -25.32 17.11 4.88
C LEU A 468 -26.48 16.88 3.90
N HIS A 469 -26.18 16.10 2.86
CA HIS A 469 -27.19 15.70 1.87
C HIS A 469 -28.31 14.90 2.57
N PRO A 470 -29.59 15.02 2.16
CA PRO A 470 -30.71 14.34 2.83
C PRO A 470 -30.50 12.85 3.03
N TYR A 471 -29.93 12.19 2.02
CA TYR A 471 -29.58 10.78 2.10
C TYR A 471 -28.49 10.46 3.14
N VAL A 472 -27.49 11.33 3.31
CA VAL A 472 -26.43 11.16 4.32
C VAL A 472 -27.03 11.26 5.73
N SER A 473 -27.89 12.27 5.95
CA SER A 473 -28.64 12.41 7.20
C SER A 473 -29.48 11.17 7.51
N GLN A 474 -30.20 10.65 6.51
CA GLN A 474 -30.97 9.41 6.63
C GLN A 474 -30.10 8.21 7.00
N ARG A 475 -28.94 8.03 6.34
CA ARG A 475 -28.02 6.91 6.63
C ARG A 475 -27.40 7.00 8.02
N LEU A 476 -27.08 8.20 8.51
CA LEU A 476 -26.60 8.41 9.89
C LEU A 476 -27.64 7.95 10.91
N ILE A 477 -28.90 8.39 10.76
CA ILE A 477 -29.98 7.99 11.68
C ILE A 477 -30.32 6.50 11.54
N SER A 478 -30.26 5.94 10.33
CA SER A 478 -30.46 4.51 10.08
C SER A 478 -29.37 3.63 10.70
N LEU A 479 -28.12 4.12 10.78
CA LEU A 479 -27.05 3.44 11.51
C LEU A 479 -27.40 3.35 13.01
N PHE A 480 -27.80 4.48 13.63
CA PHE A 480 -28.27 4.49 15.01
C PHE A 480 -29.45 3.53 15.23
N GLU A 481 -30.46 3.57 14.36
CA GLU A 481 -31.62 2.68 14.44
C GLU A 481 -31.23 1.19 14.42
N THR A 482 -30.28 0.84 13.54
CA THR A 482 -29.80 -0.54 13.40
C THR A 482 -29.07 -1.00 14.66
N LEU A 483 -28.21 -0.15 15.21
CA LEU A 483 -27.49 -0.39 16.47
C LEU A 483 -28.46 -0.49 17.65
N ALA A 484 -29.42 0.43 17.75
CA ALA A 484 -30.45 0.45 18.77
C ALA A 484 -31.30 -0.83 18.75
N LYS A 485 -31.74 -1.28 17.56
CA LYS A 485 -32.47 -2.56 17.43
C LYS A 485 -31.64 -3.75 17.90
N ARG A 486 -30.34 -3.77 17.60
CA ARG A 486 -29.43 -4.83 18.07
C ARG A 486 -29.24 -4.78 19.59
N TYR A 487 -29.04 -3.60 20.15
CA TYR A 487 -28.93 -3.36 21.58
C TYR A 487 -30.15 -3.90 22.34
N HIS A 488 -31.36 -3.48 21.95
CA HIS A 488 -32.58 -3.94 22.61
C HIS A 488 -32.77 -5.46 22.53
N ARG A 489 -32.39 -6.10 21.42
CA ARG A 489 -32.40 -7.56 21.30
C ARG A 489 -31.44 -8.23 22.28
N LEU A 490 -30.23 -7.68 22.44
CA LEU A 490 -29.22 -8.22 23.37
C LEU A 490 -29.67 -8.03 24.83
N VAL A 491 -30.20 -6.86 25.19
CA VAL A 491 -30.77 -6.60 26.53
C VAL A 491 -31.91 -7.56 26.85
N LEU A 492 -32.82 -7.82 25.90
CA LEU A 492 -33.91 -8.78 26.08
C LEU A 492 -33.38 -10.20 26.32
N ARG A 493 -32.40 -10.66 25.52
CA ARG A 493 -31.76 -11.97 25.72
C ARG A 493 -31.10 -12.08 27.09
N MET A 494 -30.36 -11.06 27.52
CA MET A 494 -29.70 -11.04 28.82
C MET A 494 -30.72 -11.14 29.97
N LYS A 495 -31.87 -10.46 29.86
CA LYS A 495 -32.97 -10.58 30.84
C LYS A 495 -33.58 -11.98 30.85
N THR A 496 -33.78 -12.60 29.70
CA THR A 496 -34.30 -13.97 29.59
C THR A 496 -33.34 -14.99 30.20
N GLU A 497 -32.04 -14.90 29.93
CA GLU A 497 -31.02 -15.80 30.48
C GLU A 497 -30.86 -15.63 32.01
N LYS A 498 -30.92 -14.39 32.52
CA LYS A 498 -30.91 -14.13 33.98
C LYS A 498 -32.15 -14.69 34.67
N ASN A 499 -33.32 -14.65 34.04
CA ASN A 499 -34.55 -15.22 34.59
C ASN A 499 -34.54 -16.76 34.57
N GLN A 500 -33.93 -17.39 33.57
CA GLN A 500 -33.79 -18.86 33.50
C GLN A 500 -32.76 -19.41 34.51
N LYS A 501 -31.67 -18.68 34.77
CA LYS A 501 -30.67 -19.05 35.79
C LYS A 501 -31.15 -18.81 37.24
N GLY A 502 -32.27 -18.12 37.44
CA GLY A 502 -32.87 -17.89 38.75
C GLY A 502 -33.64 -19.07 39.35
N GLU A 503 -33.90 -20.14 38.56
CA GLU A 503 -34.68 -21.31 39.01
C GLU A 503 -33.83 -22.58 39.22
N GLU A 504 -32.59 -22.65 38.73
CA GLU A 504 -31.68 -23.78 39.01
C GLU A 504 -30.34 -23.30 39.60
N VAL A 505 -30.15 -23.60 40.90
CA VAL A 505 -28.84 -23.49 41.56
C VAL A 505 -27.93 -24.58 41.00
N ALA A 506 -27.10 -24.25 40.01
CA ALA A 506 -26.01 -25.11 39.60
C ALA A 506 -24.78 -24.31 39.17
N VAL A 507 -23.72 -24.49 39.96
CA VAL A 507 -22.35 -24.08 39.70
C VAL A 507 -21.86 -24.75 38.40
N THR A 508 -21.98 -24.04 37.29
CA THR A 508 -21.13 -24.27 36.11
C THR A 508 -20.65 -22.91 35.63
N VAL A 509 -19.32 -22.77 35.53
CA VAL A 509 -18.68 -21.56 35.00
C VAL A 509 -18.98 -21.52 33.51
N ASP A 510 -20.09 -20.86 33.19
CA ASP A 510 -20.67 -20.86 31.86
C ASP A 510 -19.95 -19.82 31.00
N GLN A 511 -19.03 -20.29 30.13
CA GLN A 511 -18.24 -19.45 29.23
C GLN A 511 -19.13 -18.57 28.32
N ASN A 512 -20.37 -19.00 28.03
CA ASN A 512 -21.32 -18.29 27.18
C ASN A 512 -21.94 -17.03 27.82
N GLY A 513 -21.97 -16.93 29.16
CA GLY A 513 -22.52 -15.76 29.85
C GLY A 513 -21.62 -14.53 29.74
N GLY A 514 -20.30 -14.75 29.67
CA GLY A 514 -19.30 -13.69 29.47
C GLY A 514 -19.36 -13.10 28.06
N ASP A 515 -19.58 -13.95 27.04
CA ASP A 515 -19.64 -13.52 25.65
C ASP A 515 -20.82 -12.57 25.37
N LEU A 516 -21.99 -12.83 25.96
CA LEU A 516 -23.16 -11.95 25.78
C LEU A 516 -22.98 -10.60 26.46
N GLU A 517 -22.37 -10.56 27.65
CA GLU A 517 -22.09 -9.33 28.37
C GLU A 517 -21.04 -8.49 27.65
N GLN A 518 -20.01 -9.13 27.09
CA GLN A 518 -19.02 -8.46 26.24
C GLN A 518 -19.65 -7.91 24.94
N ASP A 519 -20.50 -8.68 24.26
CA ASP A 519 -21.25 -8.23 23.09
C ASP A 519 -22.16 -7.03 23.41
N LEU A 520 -22.77 -7.04 24.59
CA LEU A 520 -23.59 -5.93 25.09
C LEU A 520 -22.75 -4.68 25.34
N GLN A 521 -21.60 -4.82 25.99
CA GLN A 521 -20.69 -3.71 26.24
C GLN A 521 -20.19 -3.09 24.93
N VAL A 522 -19.79 -3.90 23.95
CA VAL A 522 -19.32 -3.40 22.64
C VAL A 522 -20.43 -2.65 21.91
N ILE A 523 -21.66 -3.16 21.89
CA ILE A 523 -22.76 -2.43 21.24
C ILE A 523 -23.11 -1.14 21.98
N GLU A 524 -22.97 -1.10 23.31
CA GLU A 524 -23.18 0.11 24.11
C GLU A 524 -22.14 1.17 23.79
N GLU A 525 -20.85 0.81 23.73
CA GLU A 525 -19.75 1.70 23.35
C GLU A 525 -19.95 2.27 21.93
N VAL A 526 -20.31 1.42 20.97
CA VAL A 526 -20.56 1.85 19.58
C VAL A 526 -21.79 2.75 19.48
N LEU A 527 -22.89 2.40 20.15
CA LEU A 527 -24.11 3.20 20.15
C LEU A 527 -23.88 4.57 20.80
N ARG A 528 -23.13 4.59 21.91
CA ARG A 528 -22.72 5.82 22.61
C ARG A 528 -21.90 6.72 21.67
N MET A 529 -20.89 6.17 20.99
CA MET A 529 -20.05 6.91 20.04
C MET A 529 -20.87 7.52 18.89
N VAL A 530 -21.86 6.80 18.36
CA VAL A 530 -22.76 7.34 17.31
C VAL A 530 -23.60 8.50 17.85
N LEU A 531 -24.10 8.40 19.08
CA LEU A 531 -24.84 9.49 19.73
C LEU A 531 -23.95 10.71 20.04
N GLU A 532 -22.68 10.49 20.41
CA GLU A 532 -21.68 11.53 20.60
C GLU A 532 -21.35 12.25 19.28
N ILE A 533 -21.20 11.50 18.18
CA ILE A 533 -21.03 12.05 16.81
C ILE A 533 -22.21 12.97 16.46
N LEU A 534 -23.44 12.51 16.69
CA LEU A 534 -24.64 13.33 16.43
C LEU A 534 -24.66 14.59 17.30
N ASN A 535 -24.35 14.46 18.60
CA ASN A 535 -24.28 15.59 19.51
C ASN A 535 -23.20 16.62 19.12
N SER A 536 -22.02 16.16 18.70
CA SER A 536 -20.94 17.02 18.23
C SER A 536 -21.37 17.84 17.01
N CYS A 537 -22.00 17.20 16.02
CA CYS A 537 -22.55 17.88 14.84
C CYS A 537 -23.65 18.88 15.23
N LEU A 538 -24.60 18.49 16.09
CA LEU A 538 -25.71 19.35 16.49
C LEU A 538 -25.27 20.50 17.41
N SER A 539 -24.22 20.33 18.20
CA SER A 539 -23.72 21.41 19.06
C SER A 539 -22.95 22.45 18.25
N MET A 540 -22.17 22.00 17.25
CA MET A 540 -21.24 22.86 16.51
C MET A 540 -21.79 23.39 15.17
N GLN A 541 -22.65 22.61 14.50
CA GLN A 541 -23.06 22.84 13.11
C GLN A 541 -24.58 22.71 12.87
N LEU A 542 -25.43 22.76 13.90
CA LEU A 542 -26.89 22.63 13.74
C LEU A 542 -27.47 23.61 12.72
N SER A 543 -27.03 24.87 12.73
CA SER A 543 -27.49 25.88 11.76
C SER A 543 -27.18 25.55 10.30
N ASN A 544 -26.16 24.72 10.06
CA ASN A 544 -25.68 24.34 8.73
C ASN A 544 -26.22 22.97 8.28
N ASN A 545 -27.05 22.30 9.08
CA ASN A 545 -27.54 20.94 8.80
C ASN A 545 -29.08 20.79 8.93
N PRO A 546 -29.87 21.54 8.14
CA PRO A 546 -31.33 21.46 8.19
C PRO A 546 -31.86 20.06 7.84
N ASN A 547 -31.21 19.34 6.93
CA ASN A 547 -31.60 17.98 6.56
C ASN A 547 -31.44 16.99 7.72
N LEU A 548 -30.43 17.18 8.57
CA LEU A 548 -30.23 16.32 9.74
C LEU A 548 -31.33 16.55 10.77
N ILE A 549 -31.67 17.82 11.04
CA ILE A 549 -32.77 18.20 11.93
C ILE A 549 -34.09 17.63 11.41
N TYR A 550 -34.38 17.78 10.11
CA TYR A 550 -35.55 17.20 9.48
C TYR A 550 -35.63 15.68 9.71
N THR A 551 -34.52 14.98 9.50
CA THR A 551 -34.45 13.52 9.66
C THR A 551 -34.63 13.10 11.13
N LEU A 552 -34.08 13.87 12.08
CA LEU A 552 -34.28 13.64 13.52
C LEU A 552 -35.74 13.79 13.92
N LEU A 553 -36.42 14.83 13.44
CA LEU A 553 -37.84 15.08 13.73
C LEU A 553 -38.73 13.97 13.17
N TYR A 554 -38.46 13.55 11.92
CA TYR A 554 -39.18 12.44 11.29
C TYR A 554 -39.03 11.13 12.09
N ASN A 555 -37.85 10.89 12.66
CA ASN A 555 -37.52 9.67 13.41
C ASN A 555 -37.46 9.87 14.94
N LYS A 556 -38.16 10.88 15.49
CA LYS A 556 -38.06 11.23 16.92
C LYS A 556 -38.37 10.07 17.88
N HIS A 557 -39.26 9.16 17.48
CA HIS A 557 -39.66 7.97 18.23
C HIS A 557 -38.49 7.03 18.56
N LEU A 558 -37.41 7.04 17.74
CA LEU A 558 -36.22 6.23 17.99
C LEU A 558 -35.47 6.67 19.26
N PHE A 559 -35.47 7.98 19.55
CA PHE A 559 -34.75 8.55 20.68
C PHE A 559 -35.56 8.51 21.98
N GLU A 560 -36.89 8.50 21.87
CA GLU A 560 -37.80 8.39 23.02
C GLU A 560 -37.57 7.11 23.84
N GLN A 561 -37.22 6.01 23.15
CA GLN A 561 -36.92 4.72 23.79
C GLN A 561 -35.70 4.75 24.72
N PHE A 562 -34.83 5.75 24.58
CA PHE A 562 -33.61 5.88 25.37
C PHE A 562 -33.70 6.93 26.48
N LYS A 563 -34.83 7.63 26.63
CA LYS A 563 -35.00 8.69 27.64
C LYS A 563 -34.81 8.17 29.06
N ASP A 564 -35.38 7.01 29.37
CA ASP A 564 -35.28 6.41 30.70
C ASP A 564 -34.11 5.43 30.83
N ASN A 565 -33.25 5.34 29.81
CA ASN A 565 -32.11 4.44 29.83
C ASN A 565 -30.93 5.09 30.58
N VAL A 566 -30.57 4.54 31.73
CA VAL A 566 -29.48 5.02 32.60
C VAL A 566 -28.15 5.16 31.87
N VAL A 567 -27.89 4.32 30.86
CA VAL A 567 -26.61 4.30 30.11
C VAL A 567 -26.49 5.47 29.13
N PHE A 568 -27.61 5.95 28.57
CA PHE A 568 -27.62 6.92 27.46
C PHE A 568 -28.37 8.22 27.77
N HIS A 569 -29.03 8.34 28.92
CA HIS A 569 -29.85 9.50 29.29
C HIS A 569 -29.08 10.83 29.17
N ASP A 570 -27.82 10.86 29.59
CA ASP A 570 -26.95 12.02 29.54
C ASP A 570 -26.75 12.55 28.10
N ILE A 571 -26.51 11.65 27.15
CA ILE A 571 -26.21 11.99 25.76
C ILE A 571 -27.50 12.24 24.94
N ILE A 572 -28.59 11.55 25.27
CA ILE A 572 -29.89 11.73 24.62
C ILE A 572 -30.52 13.08 24.97
N HIS A 573 -30.24 13.62 26.15
CA HIS A 573 -30.82 14.85 26.67
C HIS A 573 -30.76 16.01 25.66
N ASN A 574 -29.59 16.29 25.09
CA ASN A 574 -29.39 17.36 24.10
C ASN A 574 -30.22 17.16 22.83
N ILE A 575 -30.31 15.93 22.33
CA ILE A 575 -31.09 15.58 21.15
C ILE A 575 -32.58 15.82 21.43
N ASP A 576 -33.07 15.47 22.62
CA ASP A 576 -34.45 15.72 23.03
C ASP A 576 -34.79 17.22 23.14
N ILE A 577 -33.88 18.05 23.66
CA ILE A 577 -34.07 19.52 23.68
C ILE A 577 -34.24 20.06 22.25
N ILE A 578 -33.41 19.62 21.32
CA ILE A 578 -33.48 20.03 19.90
C ILE A 578 -34.79 19.56 19.27
N ILE A 579 -35.15 18.29 19.44
CA ILE A 579 -36.40 17.73 18.92
C ILE A 579 -37.60 18.50 19.45
N LYS A 580 -37.65 18.80 20.76
CA LYS A 580 -38.74 19.57 21.39
C LYS A 580 -38.87 20.97 20.82
N TYR A 581 -37.77 21.71 20.72
CA TYR A 581 -37.78 23.07 20.18
C TYR A 581 -38.30 23.12 18.74
N PHE A 582 -37.77 22.28 17.85
CA PHE A 582 -38.20 22.28 16.46
C PHE A 582 -39.61 21.68 16.27
N SER A 583 -40.01 20.71 17.11
CA SER A 583 -41.39 20.22 17.12
C SER A 583 -42.38 21.31 17.51
N GLN A 584 -42.05 22.14 18.50
CA GLN A 584 -42.87 23.27 18.91
C GLN A 584 -42.98 24.31 17.78
N LEU A 585 -41.86 24.70 17.16
CA LEU A 585 -41.86 25.64 16.04
C LEU A 585 -42.75 25.15 14.87
N LEU A 586 -42.70 23.85 14.56
CA LEU A 586 -43.53 23.28 13.51
C LEU A 586 -45.01 23.23 13.91
N ALA A 587 -45.33 22.95 15.17
CA ALA A 587 -46.70 22.95 15.68
C ALA A 587 -47.33 24.35 15.66
N GLU A 588 -46.56 25.38 16.02
CA GLU A 588 -47.01 26.79 15.94
C GLU A 588 -47.28 27.21 14.49
N LYS A 589 -46.43 26.76 13.55
CA LYS A 589 -46.59 27.11 12.14
C LYS A 589 -47.71 26.34 11.44
N SER A 590 -47.94 25.08 11.82
CA SER A 590 -49.04 24.27 11.27
C SER A 590 -50.42 24.75 11.73
N GLN A 591 -50.50 25.50 12.83
CA GLN A 591 -51.73 26.18 13.24
C GLN A 591 -52.06 27.38 12.34
N GLN A 592 -51.09 27.92 11.60
CA GLN A 592 -51.28 29.11 10.78
C GLN A 592 -51.51 28.78 9.30
N HIS A 593 -50.85 27.74 8.77
CA HIS A 593 -50.89 27.37 7.34
C HIS A 593 -50.72 25.85 7.14
N GLU A 594 -51.17 25.31 6.01
CA GLU A 594 -50.77 23.96 5.57
C GLU A 594 -49.26 23.88 5.37
N VAL A 595 -48.64 22.80 5.87
CA VAL A 595 -47.18 22.63 5.88
C VAL A 595 -46.81 21.46 5.00
N ASP A 596 -46.28 21.74 3.81
CA ASP A 596 -45.65 20.74 2.97
C ASP A 596 -44.17 20.51 3.36
N ALA A 597 -43.51 19.53 2.74
CA ALA A 597 -42.11 19.19 3.07
C ALA A 597 -41.14 20.37 2.85
N HIS A 598 -41.41 21.23 1.85
CA HIS A 598 -40.61 22.42 1.59
C HIS A 598 -40.76 23.44 2.72
N GLN A 599 -41.99 23.67 3.16
CA GLN A 599 -42.32 24.59 4.24
C GLN A 599 -41.77 24.11 5.59
N VAL A 600 -41.76 22.80 5.85
CA VAL A 600 -41.07 22.22 7.03
C VAL A 600 -39.59 22.61 7.00
N LEU A 601 -38.90 22.37 5.89
CA LEU A 601 -37.46 22.64 5.77
C LEU A 601 -37.14 24.14 5.93
N MET A 602 -37.95 25.01 5.35
CA MET A 602 -37.84 26.46 5.52
C MET A 602 -38.01 26.88 6.99
N THR A 603 -38.95 26.28 7.70
CA THR A 603 -39.16 26.52 9.14
C THR A 603 -37.96 26.09 9.96
N ILE A 604 -37.40 24.91 9.65
CA ILE A 604 -36.19 24.41 10.29
C ILE A 604 -35.03 25.37 10.05
N GLN A 605 -34.80 25.83 8.82
CA GLN A 605 -33.72 26.77 8.51
C GLN A 605 -33.86 28.10 9.27
N GLN A 606 -35.09 28.63 9.38
CA GLN A 606 -35.36 29.85 10.15
C GLN A 606 -35.15 29.63 11.66
N GLY A 607 -35.70 28.56 12.21
CA GLY A 607 -35.53 28.20 13.63
C GLY A 607 -34.07 27.94 13.99
N ALA A 608 -33.31 27.32 13.09
CA ALA A 608 -31.90 27.01 13.31
C ALA A 608 -31.01 28.26 13.40
N ARG A 609 -31.38 29.37 12.75
CA ARG A 609 -30.70 30.67 12.89
C ARG A 609 -30.96 31.31 14.26
N ASN A 610 -32.14 31.06 14.82
CA ASN A 610 -32.57 31.60 16.11
C ASN A 610 -32.33 30.62 17.27
N TRP A 611 -31.57 29.55 17.02
CA TRP A 611 -31.30 28.51 18.02
C TRP A 611 -30.43 29.06 19.17
N PRO A 612 -30.90 29.00 20.43
CA PRO A 612 -30.14 29.45 21.58
C PRO A 612 -29.08 28.40 21.96
N LYS A 613 -27.83 28.65 21.56
CA LYS A 613 -26.71 27.70 21.71
C LYS A 613 -26.41 27.34 23.17
N GLU A 614 -26.74 28.18 24.14
CA GLU A 614 -26.44 27.92 25.55
C GLU A 614 -27.32 26.81 26.17
N ARG A 615 -28.36 26.34 25.47
CA ARG A 615 -29.28 25.32 26.00
C ARG A 615 -28.72 23.90 26.02
N LEU A 616 -27.64 23.63 25.29
CA LEU A 616 -27.06 22.29 25.18
C LEU A 616 -26.02 22.05 26.27
N THR A 617 -26.03 20.86 26.86
CA THR A 617 -24.93 20.39 27.69
C THR A 617 -23.67 20.28 26.83
N LYS A 618 -22.54 20.73 27.39
CA LYS A 618 -21.26 20.70 26.68
C LYS A 618 -20.61 19.34 26.87
N PHE A 619 -20.34 18.65 25.76
CA PHE A 619 -19.52 17.45 25.74
C PHE A 619 -18.07 17.77 25.36
N PRO A 620 -17.10 16.92 25.75
CA PRO A 620 -15.74 17.02 25.27
C PRO A 620 -15.67 17.00 23.74
N GLU A 621 -14.68 17.68 23.17
CA GLU A 621 -14.42 17.56 21.74
C GLU A 621 -13.92 16.15 21.41
N LEU A 622 -14.55 15.53 20.42
CA LEU A 622 -14.15 14.23 19.90
C LEU A 622 -12.88 14.38 19.06
N LYS A 623 -11.74 14.00 19.64
CA LYS A 623 -10.43 14.00 18.97
C LYS A 623 -9.73 12.68 19.20
N PHE A 624 -9.61 11.92 18.12
CA PHE A 624 -8.94 10.64 18.05
C PHE A 624 -7.71 10.78 17.16
N LYS A 625 -6.63 10.13 17.57
CA LYS A 625 -5.41 10.04 16.78
C LYS A 625 -5.12 8.59 16.47
N TYR A 626 -4.60 8.33 15.29
CA TYR A 626 -4.03 7.03 15.00
C TYR A 626 -2.80 6.79 15.88
N VAL A 627 -2.73 5.59 16.45
CA VAL A 627 -1.57 5.10 17.21
C VAL A 627 -1.22 3.75 16.60
N GLU A 628 0.02 3.62 16.13
CA GLU A 628 0.57 2.34 15.67
C GLU A 628 0.72 1.40 16.88
N GLU A 629 0.39 0.11 16.70
CA GLU A 629 0.49 -0.89 17.78
C GLU A 629 1.93 -1.13 18.22
N ASP A 630 2.13 -1.81 19.35
CA ASP A 630 3.47 -2.02 19.94
C ASP A 630 4.39 -2.90 19.08
N GLN A 631 3.83 -3.87 18.33
CA GLN A 631 4.55 -4.80 17.45
C GLN A 631 4.02 -4.73 16.01
N PRO A 632 4.19 -3.58 15.32
CA PRO A 632 3.62 -3.39 13.99
C PRO A 632 4.28 -4.30 12.93
N GLU A 633 5.49 -4.79 13.19
CA GLU A 633 6.20 -5.74 12.32
C GLU A 633 5.42 -7.03 12.04
N ASP A 634 4.63 -7.53 13.01
CA ASP A 634 3.86 -8.77 12.88
C ASP A 634 2.78 -8.63 11.80
N PHE A 635 2.27 -7.42 11.60
CA PHE A 635 1.36 -7.09 10.52
C PHE A 635 2.12 -6.72 9.23
N PHE A 636 3.08 -5.79 9.31
CA PHE A 636 3.68 -5.20 8.12
C PHE A 636 4.65 -6.13 7.38
N ILE A 637 5.45 -6.96 8.07
CA ILE A 637 6.43 -7.81 7.39
C ILE A 637 5.73 -8.86 6.51
N PRO A 638 4.76 -9.66 7.02
CA PRO A 638 4.02 -10.59 6.17
C PRO A 638 3.26 -9.88 5.05
N TYR A 639 2.66 -8.71 5.34
CA TYR A 639 1.95 -7.94 4.34
C TYR A 639 2.86 -7.46 3.21
N VAL A 640 4.04 -6.92 3.51
CA VAL A 640 5.01 -6.48 2.49
C VAL A 640 5.46 -7.64 1.61
N TRP A 641 5.75 -8.81 2.18
CA TRP A 641 6.13 -9.98 1.39
C TRP A 641 4.97 -10.53 0.55
N ALA A 642 3.73 -10.47 1.06
CA ALA A 642 2.55 -10.77 0.26
C ALA A 642 2.41 -9.82 -0.95
N LEU A 643 2.72 -8.52 -0.78
CA LEU A 643 2.75 -7.56 -1.88
C LEU A 643 3.84 -7.89 -2.90
N VAL A 644 5.04 -8.28 -2.45
CA VAL A 644 6.12 -8.72 -3.35
C VAL A 644 5.65 -9.91 -4.19
N SER A 645 5.05 -10.92 -3.58
CA SER A 645 4.53 -12.10 -4.27
C SER A 645 3.39 -11.79 -5.25
N GLN A 646 2.53 -10.83 -4.93
CA GLN A 646 1.35 -10.50 -5.74
C GLN A 646 1.64 -9.51 -6.88
N GLN A 647 2.58 -8.58 -6.68
CA GLN A 647 2.80 -7.45 -7.59
C GLN A 647 4.10 -7.55 -8.38
N SER A 648 5.01 -8.44 -8.02
CA SER A 648 6.20 -8.73 -8.82
C SER A 648 6.01 -9.97 -9.69
N VAL A 649 6.98 -10.26 -10.57
CA VAL A 649 7.06 -11.54 -11.29
C VAL A 649 7.66 -12.67 -10.43
N LEU A 650 8.22 -12.35 -9.26
CA LEU A 650 8.84 -13.33 -8.37
C LEU A 650 7.74 -14.15 -7.70
N ASN A 651 7.83 -15.46 -7.86
CA ASN A 651 7.02 -16.42 -7.11
C ASN A 651 7.90 -17.16 -6.12
N TRP A 652 7.43 -17.30 -4.88
CA TRP A 652 8.14 -18.02 -3.83
C TRP A 652 7.43 -19.35 -3.56
N THR A 653 8.17 -20.46 -3.47
CA THR A 653 7.60 -21.77 -3.16
C THR A 653 7.09 -21.81 -1.71
N ASN A 654 5.77 -21.81 -1.54
CA ASN A 654 5.09 -21.85 -0.25
C ASN A 654 4.99 -23.29 0.29
N ASP A 655 6.07 -23.80 0.89
CA ASP A 655 5.96 -24.99 1.78
C ASP A 655 5.95 -24.62 3.26
N SER A 656 6.08 -23.33 3.60
CA SER A 656 6.13 -22.82 4.97
C SER A 656 5.37 -21.51 5.17
N THR A 657 4.22 -21.33 4.51
CA THR A 657 3.21 -20.43 5.09
C THR A 657 2.56 -21.16 6.25
N PRO A 658 2.68 -20.72 7.53
CA PRO A 658 1.60 -20.98 8.45
C PRO A 658 0.37 -20.38 7.78
N ILE A 659 -0.65 -21.22 7.63
CA ILE A 659 -1.97 -20.86 7.15
C ILE A 659 -2.30 -19.47 7.72
N LEU A 660 -2.41 -18.47 6.83
CA LEU A 660 -3.07 -17.21 7.11
C LEU A 660 -4.55 -17.55 7.32
N SER A 661 -4.85 -18.16 8.46
CA SER A 661 -6.20 -18.29 8.96
C SER A 661 -6.61 -16.89 9.37
N VAL A 662 -7.58 -16.38 8.61
CA VAL A 662 -8.52 -15.34 9.02
C VAL A 662 -8.61 -15.26 10.55
N CYS A 663 -8.08 -14.18 11.11
CA CYS A 663 -8.57 -13.62 12.35
C CYS A 663 -9.34 -12.35 12.00
#